data_AF-S8BM51-F1
#
_entry.id   AF-S8BM51-F1
#
_cell.length_a   1.000
_cell.length_b   1.000
_cell.length_c   1.000
_cell.angle_alpha   90.00
_cell.angle_beta   90.00
_cell.angle_gamma   90.00
#
_symmetry.space_group_name_H-M   'P 1'
#
loop_
_entity.id
_entity.type
_entity.pdbx_description
1 polymer ?
#
loop_
_entity_poly.entity_id
_entity_poly.type
_entity_poly.pdbx_seq_one_letter_code
_entity_poly.pdbx_strand_id
1 'polypeptide(L)'
;MADTSSPIPAAPVSLLSPAHFQRLRQRWKDTITGSHMRVTSDDVYFALSKLSGTAEQYINNMQPSRLHIWEDLSPIHSSVNFRKSYERLRTISQSYSIPGSIHYHDLNVQETIIQSLDFISSEIYNASVVQAKGENWWNFRIGAPLALVDIAILLYEDLTPRRRHEYGATIVKNIGSISQRSLKGANRADICLALIGAGIITNEEADVSRGRWGLSDKDFDGENSIFRLVETGEGLYEGGSYISHEIFPYSGGYGVQHYYSLSKAVNILSKSPYRVDANELRVTFAAVNTTFVPVMWRGMMMAHIRGRDIARKSEPDAFWGNLFVQSLLYFSDTDLVPWRFRVHFKSLARSIWEAAPLPDLFGLNITQAFGLQKILLERIPPAPSPLGTFTTPMSDRVMHHRPEWAAALAMSSSRIGRYEALNQENLQPWYQGDGFLYVYTDKDPLHFSNDYWPTMDPYHSPGVTNGQNIQPPNKASYKFTAYKDWAGGVDWRGDIGLAGLDALSNDKGSSAKKSWFFLLNSIIALGAGCAGISGTEVHTTIESRNLPVVGSNFSINGEYQTMTPGWIKPWEETRTDANWAYLDSFGGYVFLDHEPVTFKHERRKGRWTDINQYPDYLGFNQDITREYLTIYRNHGVDPTDGHYAYALLPSANPDDTSNFAASPPVNITHNTPRLQAIQFNNTVMANFWSGGTIGYLTAITPCSVTWGYSGVEDKYITISISDPTQKATRLVLFLDDPDIGGMVEKDDSIVLRWGRVGETGSVTITVNVEETHGRTHRVSFERISWRGTLEDLPWRPQIEEIKNATSTISTTTSLRLWQRPHPRPTVSLTQSSKPVHTAGKPGPAKAVFPTATPKANKKQNKSPPKPKPKPKPASSATGTKNKNNRKQNHKSS
;
A
#
# COMPACT_ATOMS: atom_id res chain seq x y z
N MET A 1 5.51 -40.30 20.79
CA MET A 1 4.99 -40.81 22.09
C MET A 1 4.17 -39.69 22.72
N ALA A 2 3.09 -39.99 23.43
CA ALA A 2 2.32 -38.96 24.13
C ALA A 2 2.98 -38.65 25.48
N ASP A 3 3.24 -37.37 25.75
CA ASP A 3 3.83 -36.93 27.02
C ASP A 3 2.72 -36.43 27.96
N THR A 4 2.44 -37.18 29.01
CA THR A 4 1.36 -36.90 29.97
C THR A 4 1.84 -36.05 31.13
N SER A 5 2.39 -34.87 30.83
CA SER A 5 2.71 -33.87 31.86
C SER A 5 1.42 -33.20 32.37
N SER A 6 1.10 -33.38 33.65
CA SER A 6 0.00 -32.66 34.29
C SER A 6 0.27 -31.14 34.28
N PRO A 7 -0.75 -30.28 34.10
CA PRO A 7 -0.53 -28.84 34.05
C PRO A 7 0.05 -28.33 35.37
N ILE A 8 1.24 -27.73 35.30
CA ILE A 8 1.84 -27.04 36.43
C ILE A 8 0.90 -25.90 36.83
N PRO A 9 0.46 -25.81 38.11
CA PRO A 9 -0.42 -24.73 38.54
C PRO A 9 0.29 -23.39 38.32
N ALA A 10 -0.38 -22.47 37.62
CA ALA A 10 0.19 -21.17 37.30
C ALA A 10 0.56 -20.44 38.61
N ALA A 11 1.84 -20.10 38.76
CA ALA A 11 2.30 -19.33 39.91
C ALA A 11 1.51 -18.01 39.99
N PRO A 12 1.03 -17.61 41.19
CA PRO A 12 0.26 -16.39 41.33
C PRO A 12 1.10 -15.20 40.83
N VAL A 13 0.52 -14.40 39.94
CA VAL A 13 1.17 -13.20 39.41
C VAL A 13 1.46 -12.29 40.61
N SER A 14 2.74 -12.04 40.87
CA SER A 14 3.16 -11.18 41.98
C SER A 14 2.76 -9.74 41.68
N LEU A 15 2.16 -9.07 42.67
CA LEU A 15 1.68 -7.70 42.54
C LEU A 15 2.82 -6.72 42.18
N LEU A 16 2.48 -5.67 41.43
CA LEU A 16 3.38 -4.59 41.04
C LEU A 16 3.79 -3.75 42.25
N SER A 17 4.88 -4.15 42.91
CA SER A 17 5.51 -3.29 43.93
C SER A 17 5.94 -1.93 43.35
N PRO A 18 6.08 -0.85 44.16
CA PRO A 18 6.44 0.48 43.67
C PRO A 18 7.71 0.54 42.81
N ALA A 19 8.68 -0.35 43.10
CA ALA A 19 9.91 -0.48 42.31
C ALA A 19 9.67 -1.02 40.88
N HIS A 20 8.59 -1.78 40.63
CA HIS A 20 8.16 -2.13 39.28
C HIS A 20 7.62 -0.90 38.55
N PHE A 21 6.69 -0.15 39.15
CA PHE A 21 6.15 1.07 38.54
C PHE A 21 7.23 2.10 38.21
N GLN A 22 8.23 2.28 39.08
CA GLN A 22 9.40 3.14 38.79
C GLN A 22 10.19 2.64 37.57
N ARG A 23 10.44 1.33 37.44
CA ARG A 23 11.11 0.75 36.25
C ARG A 23 10.27 0.88 34.98
N LEU A 24 8.97 0.67 35.07
CA LEU A 24 8.04 0.83 33.94
C LEU A 24 8.00 2.29 33.47
N ARG A 25 7.97 3.26 34.39
CA ARG A 25 8.09 4.70 34.06
C ARG A 25 9.42 5.04 33.41
N GLN A 26 10.55 4.57 33.96
CA GLN A 26 11.85 4.86 33.37
C GLN A 26 11.96 4.28 31.95
N ARG A 27 11.60 3.00 31.74
CA ARG A 27 11.62 2.41 30.39
C ARG A 27 10.69 3.15 29.44
N TRP A 28 9.51 3.56 29.89
CA TRP A 28 8.61 4.38 29.08
C TRP A 28 9.26 5.73 28.73
N LYS A 29 9.87 6.44 29.70
CA LYS A 29 10.62 7.68 29.44
C LYS A 29 11.74 7.47 28.43
N ASP A 30 12.54 6.40 28.58
CA ASP A 30 13.61 6.01 27.65
C ASP A 30 13.07 5.79 26.22
N THR A 31 11.85 5.25 26.03
CA THR A 31 11.24 5.15 24.68
C THR A 31 10.86 6.50 24.06
N ILE A 32 10.65 7.54 24.87
CA ILE A 32 10.26 8.88 24.39
C ILE A 32 11.48 9.80 24.19
N THR A 33 12.50 9.68 25.03
CA THR A 33 13.71 10.53 25.02
C THR A 33 14.90 9.91 24.29
N GLY A 34 14.85 8.60 24.04
CA GLY A 34 16.04 7.77 23.92
C GLY A 34 16.68 7.52 25.29
N SER A 35 17.33 6.36 25.46
CA SER A 35 18.20 6.11 26.61
C SER A 35 19.39 7.08 26.54
N HIS A 36 19.61 7.90 27.58
CA HIS A 36 20.56 9.03 27.55
C HIS A 36 22.00 8.61 27.20
N MET A 37 22.35 8.71 25.90
CA MET A 37 23.71 8.59 25.41
C MET A 37 24.32 9.97 25.18
N ARG A 38 25.66 10.04 25.11
CA ARG A 38 26.32 11.24 24.57
C ARG A 38 25.92 11.40 23.10
N VAL A 39 25.63 12.64 22.69
CA VAL A 39 25.47 13.01 21.28
C VAL A 39 26.84 12.88 20.62
N THR A 40 26.99 11.93 19.71
CA THR A 40 28.25 11.66 18.99
C THR A 40 28.05 11.39 17.49
N SER A 41 26.86 11.70 16.96
CA SER A 41 26.55 11.66 15.54
C SER A 41 25.72 12.88 15.14
N ASP A 42 25.90 13.31 13.89
CA ASP A 42 25.21 14.49 13.35
C ASP A 42 23.70 14.26 13.24
N ASP A 43 23.25 13.02 12.99
CA ASP A 43 21.83 12.62 13.04
C ASP A 43 21.16 12.98 14.37
N VAL A 44 21.83 12.67 15.50
CA VAL A 44 21.30 12.92 16.84
C VAL A 44 21.29 14.42 17.13
N TYR A 45 22.34 15.14 16.72
CA TYR A 45 22.42 16.60 16.86
C TYR A 45 21.34 17.32 16.03
N PHE A 46 21.12 16.88 14.79
CA PHE A 46 20.08 17.41 13.89
C PHE A 46 18.68 17.09 14.42
N ALA A 47 18.42 15.84 14.83
CA ALA A 47 17.13 15.44 15.40
C ALA A 47 16.79 16.19 16.70
N LEU A 48 17.77 16.44 17.57
CA LEU A 48 17.60 17.22 18.80
C LEU A 48 17.37 18.71 18.52
N SER A 49 18.09 19.26 17.53
CA SER A 49 17.93 20.65 17.08
C SER A 49 16.57 20.88 16.42
N LYS A 50 16.11 19.93 15.58
CA LYS A 50 14.79 19.90 14.93
C LYS A 50 13.65 19.82 15.96
N LEU A 51 13.79 18.97 16.97
CA LEU A 51 12.86 18.90 18.11
C LEU A 51 12.82 20.23 18.88
N SER A 52 13.98 20.75 19.28
CA SER A 52 14.11 21.98 20.06
C SER A 52 13.52 23.19 19.33
N GLY A 53 13.83 23.36 18.05
CA GLY A 53 13.28 24.42 17.22
C GLY A 53 11.77 24.31 16.98
N THR A 54 11.23 23.09 16.95
CA THR A 54 9.78 22.86 16.80
C THR A 54 9.04 23.14 18.13
N ALA A 55 9.62 22.74 19.27
CA ALA A 55 9.11 23.10 20.59
C ALA A 55 9.12 24.62 20.81
N GLU A 56 10.24 25.29 20.48
CA GLU A 56 10.38 26.76 20.47
C GLU A 56 9.29 27.43 19.64
N GLN A 57 9.06 26.95 18.41
CA GLN A 57 7.99 27.46 17.54
C GLN A 57 6.60 27.24 18.13
N TYR A 58 6.33 26.12 18.80
CA TYR A 58 5.03 25.93 19.46
C TYR A 58 4.85 26.83 20.68
N ILE A 59 5.89 27.04 21.51
CA ILE A 59 5.83 27.95 22.66
C ILE A 59 5.57 29.39 22.21
N ASN A 60 6.36 29.91 21.27
CA ASN A 60 6.24 31.31 20.80
C ASN A 60 4.91 31.61 20.07
N ASN A 61 4.23 30.59 19.54
CA ASN A 61 2.93 30.73 18.89
C ASN A 61 1.72 30.46 19.82
N MET A 62 1.94 30.23 21.12
CA MET A 62 0.84 30.12 22.07
C MET A 62 0.09 31.45 22.21
N GLN A 63 -1.24 31.40 22.15
CA GLN A 63 -2.14 32.52 22.40
C GLN A 63 -3.30 32.04 23.31
N PRO A 64 -3.08 31.77 24.61
CA PRO A 64 -4.08 31.10 25.44
C PRO A 64 -5.38 31.90 25.59
N SER A 65 -6.50 31.26 25.27
CA SER A 65 -7.86 31.81 25.39
C SER A 65 -8.85 30.72 25.79
N ARG A 66 -10.09 31.09 26.12
CA ARG A 66 -11.17 30.11 26.39
C ARG A 66 -11.53 29.21 25.20
N LEU A 67 -10.99 29.47 24.01
CA LEU A 67 -11.28 28.73 22.79
C LEU A 67 -10.08 27.99 22.21
N HIS A 68 -8.86 28.20 22.71
CA HIS A 68 -7.64 27.56 22.22
C HIS A 68 -6.39 27.86 23.07
N ILE A 69 -5.37 27.01 22.96
CA ILE A 69 -3.98 27.34 23.33
C ILE A 69 -3.24 27.95 22.13
N TRP A 70 -3.56 27.52 20.91
CA TRP A 70 -3.03 28.03 19.64
C TRP A 70 -4.17 28.44 18.71
N GLU A 71 -4.11 29.64 18.12
CA GLU A 71 -5.20 30.17 17.28
C GLU A 71 -5.55 29.25 16.09
N ASP A 72 -4.55 28.57 15.49
CA ASP A 72 -4.74 27.62 14.39
C ASP A 72 -5.36 26.28 14.81
N LEU A 73 -5.50 26.04 16.12
CA LEU A 73 -6.22 24.90 16.72
C LEU A 73 -7.54 25.38 17.39
N SER A 74 -8.14 26.44 16.85
CA SER A 74 -9.42 26.98 17.30
C SER A 74 -10.62 26.43 16.47
N PRO A 75 -11.77 26.09 17.08
CA PRO A 75 -11.98 25.94 18.51
C PRO A 75 -11.39 24.61 19.02
N ILE A 76 -10.77 24.63 20.20
CA ILE A 76 -10.14 23.47 20.84
C ILE A 76 -11.13 22.36 21.23
N HIS A 77 -12.43 22.67 21.26
CA HIS A 77 -13.50 21.70 21.51
C HIS A 77 -13.74 20.73 20.33
N SER A 78 -13.22 21.02 19.13
CA SER A 78 -13.19 20.04 18.04
C SER A 78 -12.21 18.92 18.38
N SER A 79 -12.60 17.66 18.13
CA SER A 79 -11.79 16.52 18.60
C SER A 79 -10.40 16.44 17.96
N VAL A 80 -10.25 16.94 16.73
CA VAL A 80 -8.94 17.06 16.06
C VAL A 80 -8.07 18.11 16.76
N ASN A 81 -8.64 19.26 17.11
CA ASN A 81 -7.89 20.39 17.68
C ASN A 81 -7.41 20.13 19.11
N PHE A 82 -8.22 19.47 19.96
CA PHE A 82 -7.78 19.08 21.30
C PHE A 82 -6.65 18.03 21.25
N ARG A 83 -6.76 17.03 20.36
CA ARG A 83 -5.67 16.05 20.14
C ARG A 83 -4.39 16.74 19.64
N LYS A 84 -4.47 17.56 18.59
CA LYS A 84 -3.32 18.30 18.08
C LYS A 84 -2.68 19.21 19.14
N SER A 85 -3.48 19.74 20.06
CA SER A 85 -2.97 20.51 21.21
C SER A 85 -2.14 19.62 22.14
N TYR A 86 -2.61 18.41 22.48
CA TYR A 86 -1.81 17.42 23.22
C TYR A 86 -0.55 16.97 22.45
N GLU A 87 -0.60 16.83 21.14
CA GLU A 87 0.58 16.47 20.33
C GLU A 87 1.65 17.58 20.33
N ARG A 88 1.24 18.86 20.30
CA ARG A 88 2.18 19.99 20.50
C ARG A 88 2.77 20.02 21.91
N LEU A 89 1.94 19.82 22.94
CA LEU A 89 2.40 19.73 24.33
C LEU A 89 3.35 18.54 24.55
N ARG A 90 3.15 17.41 23.87
CA ARG A 90 4.06 16.27 23.85
C ARG A 90 5.42 16.66 23.28
N THR A 91 5.47 17.31 22.12
CA THR A 91 6.72 17.79 21.50
C THR A 91 7.47 18.77 22.43
N ILE A 92 6.75 19.69 23.08
CA ILE A 92 7.35 20.61 24.07
C ILE A 92 7.89 19.82 25.27
N SER A 93 7.11 18.88 25.81
CA SER A 93 7.50 18.03 26.95
C SER A 93 8.71 17.14 26.66
N GLN A 94 8.85 16.66 25.42
CA GLN A 94 10.04 15.94 24.96
C GLN A 94 11.26 16.86 25.01
N SER A 95 11.16 18.07 24.48
CA SER A 95 12.26 19.05 24.54
C SER A 95 12.58 19.48 25.97
N TYR A 96 11.59 19.59 26.85
CA TYR A 96 11.80 19.86 28.28
C TYR A 96 12.62 18.76 28.98
N SER A 97 12.54 17.51 28.50
CA SER A 97 13.05 16.33 29.22
C SER A 97 14.36 15.73 28.69
N ILE A 98 14.92 16.26 27.60
CA ILE A 98 16.11 15.68 26.94
C ILE A 98 17.35 16.55 27.20
N PRO A 99 18.41 16.02 27.85
CA PRO A 99 19.66 16.75 28.06
C PRO A 99 20.24 17.27 26.73
N GLY A 100 20.60 18.55 26.68
CA GLY A 100 21.13 19.22 25.48
C GLY A 100 20.07 19.91 24.61
N SER A 101 18.78 19.73 24.90
CA SER A 101 17.72 20.61 24.41
C SER A 101 17.85 22.01 25.05
N ILE A 102 17.47 23.06 24.30
CA ILE A 102 17.43 24.45 24.82
C ILE A 102 16.38 24.63 25.92
N HIS A 103 15.37 23.75 25.98
CA HIS A 103 14.27 23.76 26.94
C HIS A 103 14.52 22.89 28.18
N TYR A 104 15.69 22.26 28.28
CA TYR A 104 15.95 21.19 29.25
C TYR A 104 15.81 21.67 30.70
N HIS A 105 14.77 21.20 31.39
CA HIS A 105 14.34 21.64 32.72
C HIS A 105 14.11 23.16 32.91
N ASP A 106 13.74 23.89 31.85
CA ASP A 106 13.31 25.30 32.00
C ASP A 106 11.97 25.41 32.76
N LEU A 107 11.95 26.21 33.83
CA LEU A 107 10.79 26.33 34.73
C LEU A 107 9.60 27.06 34.09
N ASN A 108 9.83 28.00 33.17
CA ASN A 108 8.77 28.67 32.43
C ASN A 108 8.10 27.69 31.47
N VAL A 109 8.89 26.83 30.82
CA VAL A 109 8.39 25.75 29.95
C VAL A 109 7.62 24.71 30.77
N GLN A 110 8.12 24.32 31.95
CA GLN A 110 7.43 23.44 32.89
C GLN A 110 6.05 24.01 33.27
N GLU A 111 5.99 25.27 33.70
CA GLU A 111 4.73 25.94 34.05
C GLU A 111 3.80 26.06 32.83
N THR A 112 4.32 26.42 31.66
CA THR A 112 3.56 26.52 30.40
C THR A 112 2.89 25.20 30.02
N ILE A 113 3.60 24.06 30.17
CA ILE A 113 3.01 22.73 29.97
C ILE A 113 1.90 22.49 30.98
N ILE A 114 2.16 22.72 32.28
CA ILE A 114 1.23 22.41 33.37
C ILE A 114 -0.06 23.26 33.27
N GLN A 115 0.04 24.56 33.04
CA GLN A 115 -1.12 25.44 32.85
C GLN A 115 -1.97 25.02 31.64
N SER A 116 -1.31 24.59 30.55
CA SER A 116 -1.99 24.10 29.34
C SER A 116 -2.74 22.78 29.59
N LEU A 117 -2.15 21.85 30.35
CA LEU A 117 -2.79 20.60 30.75
C LEU A 117 -4.00 20.85 31.65
N ASP A 118 -3.87 21.74 32.64
CA ASP A 118 -4.96 22.12 33.53
C ASP A 118 -6.15 22.68 32.74
N PHE A 119 -5.91 23.61 31.79
CA PHE A 119 -6.95 24.18 30.93
C PHE A 119 -7.67 23.13 30.05
N ILE A 120 -6.94 22.25 29.37
CA ILE A 120 -7.56 21.19 28.56
C ILE A 120 -8.37 20.26 29.47
N SER A 121 -7.85 19.94 30.67
CA SER A 121 -8.51 19.06 31.61
C SER A 121 -9.78 19.68 32.21
N SER A 122 -9.84 20.98 32.52
CA SER A 122 -11.03 21.57 33.15
C SER A 122 -12.22 21.62 32.20
N GLU A 123 -12.01 22.01 30.93
CA GLU A 123 -13.12 22.26 30.00
C GLU A 123 -13.41 21.09 29.03
N ILE A 124 -12.40 20.30 28.64
CA ILE A 124 -12.46 19.48 27.40
C ILE A 124 -12.25 17.99 27.63
N TYR A 125 -11.19 17.63 28.38
CA TYR A 125 -10.76 16.25 28.55
C TYR A 125 -10.63 15.90 30.03
N ASN A 126 -11.78 15.71 30.66
CA ASN A 126 -11.94 15.12 31.98
C ASN A 126 -13.01 14.03 31.96
N ALA A 127 -13.08 13.28 33.07
CA ALA A 127 -14.04 12.21 33.27
C ALA A 127 -15.52 12.62 33.16
N SER A 128 -15.90 13.89 33.21
CA SER A 128 -17.31 14.35 33.13
C SER A 128 -17.75 14.72 31.72
N VAL A 129 -16.83 14.95 30.78
CA VAL A 129 -17.17 15.27 29.39
C VAL A 129 -17.62 14.01 28.63
N VAL A 130 -18.68 14.15 27.83
CA VAL A 130 -19.19 13.12 26.93
C VAL A 130 -18.84 13.52 25.50
N GLN A 131 -18.26 12.60 24.72
CA GLN A 131 -17.94 12.81 23.30
C GLN A 131 -19.17 13.29 22.52
N ALA A 132 -19.04 14.43 21.83
CA ALA A 132 -20.12 14.98 21.02
C ALA A 132 -20.43 14.11 19.79
N LYS A 133 -21.71 14.02 19.43
CA LYS A 133 -22.19 13.21 18.30
C LYS A 133 -21.61 13.75 16.98
N GLY A 134 -20.79 12.94 16.31
CA GLY A 134 -20.14 13.27 15.03
C GLY A 134 -18.64 13.52 15.14
N GLU A 135 -18.10 13.72 16.35
CA GLU A 135 -16.66 13.79 16.57
C GLU A 135 -15.99 12.42 16.42
N ASN A 136 -14.72 12.38 16.00
CA ASN A 136 -13.98 11.12 15.81
C ASN A 136 -13.59 10.52 17.17
N TRP A 137 -14.07 9.29 17.45
CA TRP A 137 -13.79 8.56 18.69
C TRP A 137 -12.30 8.27 18.91
N TRP A 138 -11.53 8.11 17.83
CA TRP A 138 -10.09 7.81 17.89
C TRP A 138 -9.31 8.94 18.59
N ASN A 139 -9.72 10.19 18.39
CA ASN A 139 -9.10 11.35 19.06
C ASN A 139 -9.23 11.28 20.59
N PHE A 140 -10.40 10.87 21.10
CA PHE A 140 -10.68 10.78 22.55
C PHE A 140 -10.13 9.49 23.21
N ARG A 141 -10.01 8.39 22.45
CA ARG A 141 -9.72 7.05 23.01
C ARG A 141 -8.33 6.51 22.68
N ILE A 142 -7.63 7.09 21.70
CA ILE A 142 -6.28 6.69 21.29
C ILE A 142 -5.35 7.91 21.22
N GLY A 143 -5.62 8.87 20.32
CA GLY A 143 -4.65 9.92 19.98
C GLY A 143 -4.27 10.82 21.16
N ALA A 144 -5.25 11.47 21.80
CA ALA A 144 -4.99 12.28 22.98
C ALA A 144 -4.51 11.46 24.20
N PRO A 145 -5.06 10.26 24.52
CA PRO A 145 -4.50 9.37 25.53
C PRO A 145 -3.01 9.07 25.38
N LEU A 146 -2.54 8.65 24.21
CA LEU A 146 -1.13 8.31 24.01
C LEU A 146 -0.21 9.53 24.18
N ALA A 147 -0.66 10.71 23.74
CA ALA A 147 0.08 11.96 23.95
C ALA A 147 0.09 12.40 25.43
N LEU A 148 -1.05 12.36 26.11
CA LEU A 148 -1.18 12.69 27.54
C LEU A 148 -0.37 11.72 28.42
N VAL A 149 -0.32 10.43 28.07
CA VAL A 149 0.53 9.45 28.77
C VAL A 149 2.00 9.80 28.62
N ASP A 150 2.47 10.08 27.39
CA ASP A 150 3.88 10.44 27.17
C ASP A 150 4.24 11.72 27.97
N ILE A 151 3.39 12.76 27.95
CA ILE A 151 3.57 14.00 28.74
C ILE A 151 3.65 13.69 30.25
N ALA A 152 2.68 12.95 30.79
CA ALA A 152 2.56 12.71 32.23
C ALA A 152 3.65 11.77 32.80
N ILE A 153 4.32 10.99 31.95
CA ILE A 153 5.51 10.20 32.32
C ILE A 153 6.79 11.04 32.20
N LEU A 154 6.88 11.96 31.23
CA LEU A 154 8.00 12.88 31.09
C LEU A 154 8.12 13.81 32.31
N LEU A 155 6.99 14.44 32.69
CA LEU A 155 6.84 15.36 33.83
C LEU A 155 6.39 14.66 35.12
N TYR A 156 6.72 13.38 35.32
CA TYR A 156 6.13 12.58 36.40
C TYR A 156 6.33 13.19 37.79
N GLU A 157 7.55 13.65 38.10
CA GLU A 157 7.87 14.22 39.42
C GLU A 157 7.39 15.67 39.57
N ASP A 158 7.16 16.38 38.46
CA ASP A 158 6.65 17.76 38.44
C ASP A 158 5.12 17.82 38.65
N LEU A 159 4.41 16.75 38.27
CA LEU A 159 2.97 16.62 38.43
C LEU A 159 2.59 16.15 39.83
N THR A 160 1.66 16.87 40.47
CA THR A 160 1.11 16.48 41.78
C THR A 160 0.43 15.10 41.71
N PRO A 161 0.42 14.30 42.80
CA PRO A 161 -0.28 13.02 42.82
C PRO A 161 -1.75 13.10 42.37
N ARG A 162 -2.41 14.23 42.67
CA ARG A 162 -3.77 14.55 42.22
C ARG A 162 -3.87 14.65 40.70
N ARG A 163 -3.06 15.50 40.04
CA ARG A 163 -3.06 15.63 38.56
C ARG A 163 -2.81 14.28 37.88
N ARG A 164 -1.83 13.50 38.38
CA ARG A 164 -1.50 12.16 37.86
C ARG A 164 -2.70 11.21 37.94
N HIS A 165 -3.45 11.22 39.04
CA HIS A 165 -4.69 10.45 39.18
C HIS A 165 -5.81 10.96 38.25
N GLU A 166 -6.06 12.26 38.19
CA GLU A 166 -7.11 12.87 37.36
C GLU A 166 -6.90 12.59 35.85
N TYR A 167 -5.66 12.67 35.36
CA TYR A 167 -5.32 12.35 33.97
C TYR A 167 -5.48 10.85 33.68
N GLY A 168 -4.95 9.97 34.53
CA GLY A 168 -5.06 8.51 34.35
C GLY A 168 -6.52 8.02 34.39
N ALA A 169 -7.30 8.45 35.39
CA ALA A 169 -8.72 8.11 35.50
C ALA A 169 -9.54 8.61 34.30
N THR A 170 -9.20 9.77 33.75
CA THR A 170 -9.83 10.31 32.54
C THR A 170 -9.54 9.44 31.31
N ILE A 171 -8.30 9.00 31.12
CA ILE A 171 -7.91 8.08 30.03
C ILE A 171 -8.70 6.77 30.13
N VAL A 172 -8.68 6.13 31.31
CA VAL A 172 -9.36 4.84 31.55
C VAL A 172 -10.86 4.95 31.30
N LYS A 173 -11.50 6.05 31.73
CA LYS A 173 -12.93 6.29 31.50
C LYS A 173 -13.28 6.53 30.04
N ASN A 174 -12.47 7.31 29.30
CA ASN A 174 -12.68 7.55 27.87
C ASN A 174 -12.46 6.28 27.06
N ILE A 175 -11.43 5.49 27.38
CA ILE A 175 -11.21 4.17 26.78
C ILE A 175 -12.42 3.26 27.03
N GLY A 176 -13.07 3.32 28.19
CA GLY A 176 -14.31 2.60 28.44
C GLY A 176 -14.10 1.08 28.39
N SER A 177 -14.99 0.32 27.73
CA SER A 177 -14.78 -1.12 27.54
C SER A 177 -13.88 -1.43 26.35
N ILE A 178 -12.96 -2.38 26.56
CA ILE A 178 -12.12 -3.00 25.53
C ILE A 178 -12.81 -4.18 24.81
N SER A 179 -13.98 -4.62 25.31
CA SER A 179 -14.79 -5.73 24.76
C SER A 179 -15.55 -5.38 23.46
N GLN A 180 -15.19 -4.29 22.80
CA GLN A 180 -15.92 -3.78 21.63
C GLN A 180 -15.37 -4.45 20.36
N ARG A 181 -16.26 -5.05 19.56
CA ARG A 181 -15.90 -5.77 18.32
C ARG A 181 -15.12 -4.94 17.29
N SER A 182 -15.15 -3.60 17.40
CA SER A 182 -14.39 -2.66 16.58
C SER A 182 -12.94 -2.42 17.07
N LEU A 183 -12.50 -3.09 18.13
CA LEU A 183 -11.15 -2.96 18.71
C LEU A 183 -10.31 -4.19 18.38
N LYS A 184 -9.96 -4.30 17.10
CA LYS A 184 -9.03 -5.28 16.52
C LYS A 184 -7.72 -4.56 16.07
N GLY A 185 -6.71 -5.34 15.68
CA GLY A 185 -5.46 -4.85 15.08
C GLY A 185 -4.80 -3.65 15.79
N ALA A 186 -4.54 -2.58 15.04
CA ALA A 186 -3.88 -1.37 15.52
C ALA A 186 -4.66 -0.64 16.63
N ASN A 187 -5.97 -0.47 16.43
CA ASN A 187 -6.85 0.18 17.42
C ASN A 187 -6.78 -0.54 18.78
N ARG A 188 -6.62 -1.87 18.75
CA ARG A 188 -6.42 -2.69 19.94
C ARG A 188 -5.06 -2.46 20.59
N ALA A 189 -3.98 -2.52 19.81
CA ALA A 189 -2.62 -2.28 20.30
C ALA A 189 -2.47 -0.90 20.95
N ASP A 190 -3.01 0.14 20.30
CA ASP A 190 -3.00 1.52 20.78
C ASP A 190 -3.75 1.70 22.12
N ILE A 191 -4.98 1.17 22.23
CA ILE A 191 -5.77 1.24 23.47
C ILE A 191 -5.10 0.47 24.60
N CYS A 192 -4.53 -0.70 24.32
CA CYS A 192 -3.82 -1.49 25.32
C CYS A 192 -2.57 -0.77 25.82
N LEU A 193 -1.81 -0.13 24.92
CA LEU A 193 -0.67 0.71 25.28
C LEU A 193 -1.10 1.92 26.13
N ALA A 194 -2.21 2.59 25.79
CA ALA A 194 -2.75 3.70 26.56
C ALA A 194 -3.22 3.30 27.98
N LEU A 195 -3.82 2.11 28.14
CA LEU A 195 -4.18 1.55 29.47
C LEU A 195 -2.94 1.22 30.31
N ILE A 196 -1.92 0.57 29.71
CA ILE A 196 -0.64 0.32 30.36
C ILE A 196 -0.03 1.65 30.85
N GLY A 197 -0.06 2.68 30.00
CA GLY A 197 0.40 4.02 30.33
C GLY A 197 -0.35 4.66 31.50
N ALA A 198 -1.69 4.63 31.48
CA ALA A 198 -2.52 5.17 32.55
C ALA A 198 -2.21 4.51 33.91
N GLY A 199 -2.15 3.18 33.96
CA GLY A 199 -1.79 2.44 35.18
C GLY A 199 -0.36 2.72 35.67
N ILE A 200 0.59 2.96 34.75
CA ILE A 200 1.97 3.36 35.08
C ILE A 200 2.04 4.77 35.70
N ILE A 201 1.11 5.66 35.34
CA ILE A 201 1.03 7.03 35.88
C ILE A 201 0.39 7.03 37.28
N THR A 202 -0.73 6.32 37.43
CA THR A 202 -1.47 6.24 38.69
C THR A 202 -0.82 5.33 39.73
N ASN A 203 0.01 4.37 39.28
CA ASN A 203 0.45 3.17 40.02
C ASN A 203 -0.70 2.16 40.25
N GLU A 204 -1.71 2.14 39.38
CA GLU A 204 -2.82 1.18 39.42
C GLU A 204 -2.49 -0.07 38.60
N GLU A 205 -2.31 -1.19 39.29
CA GLU A 205 -1.99 -2.48 38.66
C GLU A 205 -3.13 -3.02 37.79
N ALA A 206 -4.38 -2.72 38.15
CA ALA A 206 -5.56 -3.14 37.42
C ALA A 206 -5.51 -2.70 35.94
N ASP A 207 -5.12 -1.46 35.65
CA ASP A 207 -5.06 -0.94 34.28
C ASP A 207 -3.85 -1.45 33.49
N VAL A 208 -2.70 -1.68 34.16
CA VAL A 208 -1.53 -2.34 33.53
C VAL A 208 -1.87 -3.79 33.15
N SER A 209 -2.50 -4.52 34.06
CA SER A 209 -3.01 -5.88 33.85
C SER A 209 -4.00 -5.92 32.69
N ARG A 210 -4.98 -5.03 32.70
CA ARG A 210 -6.04 -4.91 31.70
C ARG A 210 -5.50 -4.59 30.30
N GLY A 211 -4.56 -3.66 30.19
CA GLY A 211 -3.89 -3.37 28.93
C GLY A 211 -3.06 -4.56 28.42
N ARG A 212 -2.26 -5.20 29.29
CA ARG A 212 -1.48 -6.40 28.93
C ARG A 212 -2.35 -7.57 28.44
N TRP A 213 -3.39 -7.93 29.18
CA TRP A 213 -4.28 -9.04 28.79
C TRP A 213 -5.20 -8.67 27.62
N GLY A 214 -5.47 -7.37 27.45
CA GLY A 214 -6.07 -6.78 26.27
C GLY A 214 -5.33 -7.13 24.97
N LEU A 215 -3.99 -7.03 24.93
CA LEU A 215 -3.18 -7.40 23.75
C LEU A 215 -3.48 -8.84 23.29
N SER A 216 -3.53 -9.77 24.24
CA SER A 216 -3.84 -11.19 24.02
C SER A 216 -5.33 -11.50 23.79
N ASP A 217 -6.21 -10.53 23.99
CA ASP A 217 -7.68 -10.67 24.06
C ASP A 217 -8.16 -11.79 24.99
N LYS A 218 -7.48 -11.92 26.14
CA LYS A 218 -7.64 -13.04 27.09
C LYS A 218 -9.05 -13.16 27.67
N ASP A 219 -9.75 -12.03 27.83
CA ASP A 219 -11.09 -11.97 28.41
C ASP A 219 -12.17 -12.45 27.41
N PHE A 220 -11.80 -12.71 26.16
CA PHE A 220 -12.67 -13.14 25.04
C PHE A 220 -11.99 -14.25 24.21
N ASP A 221 -11.42 -15.25 24.89
CA ASP A 221 -10.76 -16.46 24.36
C ASP A 221 -9.62 -16.24 23.34
N GLY A 222 -9.20 -14.99 23.17
CA GLY A 222 -8.23 -14.56 22.18
C GLY A 222 -8.79 -14.43 20.75
N GLU A 223 -10.09 -14.21 20.55
CA GLU A 223 -10.69 -13.97 19.22
C GLU A 223 -9.96 -12.85 18.46
N ASN A 224 -9.65 -11.75 19.16
CA ASN A 224 -9.03 -10.54 18.61
C ASN A 224 -7.55 -10.40 19.04
N SER A 225 -6.90 -11.53 19.33
CA SER A 225 -5.54 -11.58 19.88
C SER A 225 -4.51 -11.11 18.85
N ILE A 226 -3.75 -10.06 19.16
CA ILE A 226 -2.77 -9.49 18.21
C ILE A 226 -1.49 -10.34 18.07
N PHE A 227 -1.40 -11.44 18.82
CA PHE A 227 -0.32 -12.44 18.80
C PHE A 227 -0.60 -13.63 17.88
N ARG A 228 -1.80 -13.71 17.27
CA ARG A 228 -2.23 -14.83 16.42
C ARG A 228 -2.25 -14.43 14.94
N LEU A 229 -2.23 -15.43 14.06
CA LEU A 229 -2.73 -15.26 12.70
C LEU A 229 -4.27 -15.27 12.72
N VAL A 230 -4.89 -14.66 11.71
CA VAL A 230 -6.33 -14.69 11.48
C VAL A 230 -6.64 -15.28 10.10
N GLU A 231 -7.78 -15.95 9.99
CA GLU A 231 -8.32 -16.52 8.75
C GLU A 231 -9.36 -15.58 8.10
N THR A 232 -9.95 -14.67 8.89
CA THR A 232 -10.92 -13.66 8.44
C THR A 232 -10.80 -12.36 9.27
N GLY A 233 -11.19 -11.23 8.68
CA GLY A 233 -11.22 -9.92 9.36
C GLY A 233 -9.86 -9.22 9.44
N GLU A 234 -9.61 -8.52 10.56
CA GLU A 234 -8.42 -7.68 10.74
C GLU A 234 -7.28 -8.41 11.45
N GLY A 235 -6.07 -8.36 10.89
CA GLY A 235 -4.89 -8.98 11.48
C GLY A 235 -3.83 -9.41 10.48
N LEU A 236 -2.89 -10.22 10.97
CA LEU A 236 -1.86 -10.92 10.18
C LEU A 236 -2.42 -12.23 9.63
N TYR A 237 -2.16 -12.54 8.36
CA TYR A 237 -2.56 -13.79 7.72
C TYR A 237 -1.35 -14.68 7.42
N GLU A 238 -1.58 -15.98 7.26
CA GLU A 238 -0.59 -16.83 6.60
C GLU A 238 -0.30 -16.32 5.18
N GLY A 239 0.91 -16.55 4.67
CA GLY A 239 1.36 -15.99 3.39
C GLY A 239 1.70 -14.49 3.45
N GLY A 240 1.59 -13.83 4.61
CA GLY A 240 2.20 -12.51 4.86
C GLY A 240 1.28 -11.29 4.69
N SER A 241 0.00 -11.46 4.32
CA SER A 241 -0.95 -10.33 4.23
C SER A 241 -1.21 -9.70 5.61
N TYR A 242 -1.48 -8.39 5.61
CA TYR A 242 -2.09 -7.70 6.75
C TYR A 242 -3.32 -6.93 6.28
N ILE A 243 -4.48 -7.24 6.87
CA ILE A 243 -5.76 -6.59 6.56
C ILE A 243 -6.20 -5.72 7.74
N SER A 244 -6.70 -4.52 7.41
CA SER A 244 -7.44 -3.65 8.33
C SER A 244 -8.84 -3.38 7.77
N HIS A 245 -9.76 -2.99 8.64
CA HIS A 245 -11.14 -2.64 8.29
C HIS A 245 -11.83 -3.74 7.45
N GLU A 246 -11.61 -5.00 7.84
CA GLU A 246 -12.11 -6.26 7.25
C GLU A 246 -11.67 -6.60 5.82
N ILE A 247 -11.45 -5.63 4.92
CA ILE A 247 -11.23 -5.90 3.48
C ILE A 247 -10.07 -5.11 2.82
N PHE A 248 -9.33 -4.28 3.56
CA PHE A 248 -8.31 -3.39 2.98
C PHE A 248 -6.86 -3.81 3.33
N PRO A 249 -6.00 -4.05 2.33
CA PRO A 249 -4.56 -4.30 2.50
C PRO A 249 -3.84 -3.11 3.14
N TYR A 250 -3.22 -3.35 4.30
CA TYR A 250 -2.83 -2.26 5.20
C TYR A 250 -1.51 -2.48 5.96
N SER A 251 -0.64 -3.38 5.50
CA SER A 251 0.65 -3.65 6.16
C SER A 251 1.50 -2.39 6.37
N GLY A 252 1.42 -1.41 5.47
CA GLY A 252 2.18 -0.16 5.52
C GLY A 252 1.51 1.03 6.20
N GLY A 253 0.31 0.85 6.76
CA GLY A 253 -0.39 1.86 7.57
C GLY A 253 -0.73 1.28 8.94
N TYR A 254 -1.97 0.81 9.12
CA TYR A 254 -2.40 0.13 10.35
C TYR A 254 -1.50 -1.05 10.77
N GLY A 255 -0.90 -1.79 9.84
CA GLY A 255 0.09 -2.83 10.18
C GLY A 255 1.31 -2.28 10.91
N VAL A 256 1.86 -1.14 10.45
CA VAL A 256 2.98 -0.46 11.10
C VAL A 256 2.55 0.14 12.43
N GLN A 257 1.37 0.78 12.50
CA GLN A 257 0.86 1.37 13.74
C GLN A 257 0.66 0.32 14.84
N HIS A 258 0.11 -0.85 14.48
CA HIS A 258 0.05 -2.03 15.34
C HIS A 258 1.45 -2.41 15.83
N TYR A 259 2.43 -2.57 14.93
CA TYR A 259 3.79 -2.94 15.30
C TYR A 259 4.50 -1.91 16.20
N TYR A 260 4.26 -0.62 15.99
CA TYR A 260 4.78 0.46 16.83
C TYR A 260 4.24 0.33 18.26
N SER A 261 2.93 0.23 18.43
CA SER A 261 2.32 0.17 19.76
C SER A 261 2.58 -1.16 20.49
N LEU A 262 2.57 -2.29 19.77
CA LEU A 262 2.95 -3.60 20.31
C LEU A 262 4.43 -3.63 20.74
N SER A 263 5.35 -3.17 19.89
CA SER A 263 6.79 -3.18 20.22
C SER A 263 7.13 -2.24 21.38
N LYS A 264 6.50 -1.06 21.46
CA LYS A 264 6.60 -0.17 22.63
C LYS A 264 6.10 -0.87 23.90
N ALA A 265 4.91 -1.49 23.87
CA ALA A 265 4.35 -2.22 25.02
C ALA A 265 5.24 -3.38 25.48
N VAL A 266 5.74 -4.20 24.55
CA VAL A 266 6.67 -5.32 24.82
C VAL A 266 7.99 -4.81 25.40
N ASN A 267 8.50 -3.67 24.93
CA ASN A 267 9.70 -3.04 25.48
C ASN A 267 9.47 -2.58 26.93
N ILE A 268 8.39 -1.84 27.20
CA ILE A 268 8.07 -1.28 28.51
C ILE A 268 7.87 -2.37 29.56
N LEU A 269 7.06 -3.40 29.26
CA LEU A 269 6.67 -4.44 30.21
C LEU A 269 7.80 -5.43 30.58
N SER A 270 9.01 -5.29 30.02
CA SER A 270 10.17 -6.07 30.44
C SER A 270 10.48 -5.90 31.93
N LYS A 271 10.97 -6.98 32.55
CA LYS A 271 11.32 -7.05 33.99
C LYS A 271 10.17 -6.68 34.93
N SER A 272 8.95 -7.01 34.49
CA SER A 272 7.71 -6.96 35.26
C SER A 272 6.98 -8.33 35.28
N PRO A 273 6.04 -8.53 36.21
CA PRO A 273 5.11 -9.66 36.20
C PRO A 273 4.29 -9.75 34.90
N TYR A 274 4.00 -8.60 34.27
CA TYR A 274 3.17 -8.47 33.07
C TYR A 274 3.92 -8.54 31.74
N ARG A 275 5.18 -9.00 31.74
CA ARG A 275 5.96 -9.21 30.50
C ARG A 275 5.20 -10.03 29.44
N VAL A 276 5.50 -9.78 28.18
CA VAL A 276 5.07 -10.63 27.05
C VAL A 276 6.06 -11.78 26.89
N ASP A 277 5.57 -13.01 26.71
CA ASP A 277 6.42 -14.17 26.52
C ASP A 277 6.93 -14.28 25.08
N ALA A 278 8.14 -14.82 24.89
CA ALA A 278 8.72 -15.00 23.57
C ALA A 278 7.91 -15.98 22.68
N ASN A 279 7.09 -16.85 23.29
CA ASN A 279 6.18 -17.75 22.56
C ASN A 279 4.94 -17.02 22.02
N GLU A 280 4.39 -16.03 22.73
CA GLU A 280 3.32 -15.15 22.21
C GLU A 280 3.80 -14.37 20.98
N LEU A 281 5.07 -13.93 20.99
CA LEU A 281 5.66 -13.13 19.92
C LEU A 281 6.12 -13.94 18.69
N ARG A 282 5.89 -15.27 18.63
CA ARG A 282 6.33 -16.11 17.50
C ARG A 282 5.80 -15.63 16.14
N VAL A 283 4.51 -15.31 16.07
CA VAL A 283 3.87 -14.75 14.86
C VAL A 283 4.47 -13.37 14.55
N THR A 284 4.60 -12.53 15.58
CA THR A 284 5.15 -11.18 15.47
C THR A 284 6.56 -11.16 14.86
N PHE A 285 7.44 -12.08 15.29
CA PHE A 285 8.81 -12.19 14.80
C PHE A 285 8.90 -12.74 13.36
N ALA A 286 7.98 -13.64 12.96
CA ALA A 286 7.92 -14.16 11.59
C ALA A 286 7.44 -13.08 10.61
N ALA A 287 6.36 -12.37 10.97
CA ALA A 287 5.74 -11.36 10.13
C ALA A 287 6.64 -10.15 9.81
N VAL A 288 7.67 -9.85 10.61
CA VAL A 288 8.72 -8.88 10.21
C VAL A 288 9.26 -9.21 8.81
N ASN A 289 9.56 -10.49 8.55
CA ASN A 289 10.14 -10.93 7.28
C ASN A 289 9.09 -11.25 6.20
N THR A 290 7.89 -11.71 6.56
CA THR A 290 6.86 -12.11 5.57
C THR A 290 5.85 -11.01 5.22
N THR A 291 5.66 -10.02 6.09
CA THR A 291 4.65 -8.95 5.93
C THR A 291 5.25 -7.58 5.70
N PHE A 292 6.35 -7.24 6.39
CA PHE A 292 6.87 -5.86 6.40
C PHE A 292 8.10 -5.66 5.51
N VAL A 293 9.11 -6.53 5.58
CA VAL A 293 10.30 -6.44 4.71
C VAL A 293 9.94 -6.42 3.20
N PRO A 294 9.00 -7.24 2.68
CA PRO A 294 8.67 -7.25 1.25
C PRO A 294 7.97 -5.98 0.73
N VAL A 295 7.49 -5.10 1.61
CA VAL A 295 6.78 -3.85 1.24
C VAL A 295 7.62 -2.59 1.50
N MET A 296 8.91 -2.76 1.82
CA MET A 296 9.88 -1.67 1.95
C MET A 296 10.66 -1.47 0.64
N TRP A 297 10.82 -0.23 0.19
CA TRP A 297 11.73 0.17 -0.88
C TRP A 297 12.57 1.37 -0.42
N ARG A 298 13.91 1.25 -0.41
CA ARG A 298 14.85 2.37 -0.13
C ARG A 298 14.41 3.28 1.04
N GLY A 299 14.23 2.71 2.22
CA GLY A 299 13.78 3.44 3.42
C GLY A 299 12.28 3.76 3.50
N MET A 300 11.53 3.61 2.41
CA MET A 300 10.14 4.04 2.25
C MET A 300 9.17 2.86 2.23
N MET A 301 7.95 3.08 2.72
CA MET A 301 6.86 2.09 2.73
C MET A 301 5.99 2.21 1.48
N MET A 302 5.94 1.14 0.66
CA MET A 302 5.30 1.15 -0.66
C MET A 302 3.80 1.54 -0.60
N ALA A 303 3.37 2.44 -1.48
CA ALA A 303 2.04 3.05 -1.42
C ALA A 303 0.85 2.07 -1.54
N HIS A 304 0.99 0.99 -2.32
CA HIS A 304 -0.05 0.00 -2.63
C HIS A 304 -0.70 -0.76 -1.44
N ILE A 305 -0.15 -0.57 -0.22
CA ILE A 305 -0.53 -1.23 1.04
C ILE A 305 -0.66 -0.23 2.22
N ARG A 306 -0.85 1.07 1.92
CA ARG A 306 -1.10 2.13 2.91
C ARG A 306 -2.56 2.62 2.94
N GLY A 307 -3.47 1.95 2.20
CA GLY A 307 -4.89 2.32 2.13
C GLY A 307 -5.09 3.81 1.80
N ARG A 308 -5.96 4.50 2.55
CA ARG A 308 -6.22 5.94 2.35
C ARG A 308 -5.06 6.85 2.79
N ASP A 309 -4.07 6.32 3.50
CA ASP A 309 -2.97 7.10 4.12
C ASP A 309 -1.97 7.65 3.07
N ILE A 310 -2.08 7.20 1.81
CA ILE A 310 -1.40 7.81 0.66
C ILE A 310 -1.82 9.27 0.42
N ALA A 311 -3.03 9.66 0.87
CA ALA A 311 -3.58 11.00 0.69
C ALA A 311 -3.16 12.00 1.79
N ARG A 312 -2.11 11.70 2.58
CA ARG A 312 -1.67 12.49 3.73
C ARG A 312 -0.29 13.12 3.51
N LYS A 313 -0.22 14.43 3.28
CA LYS A 313 1.04 15.15 3.03
C LYS A 313 2.08 15.03 4.16
N SER A 314 1.64 15.01 5.43
CA SER A 314 2.57 14.86 6.57
C SER A 314 2.91 13.40 6.91
N GLU A 315 2.31 12.41 6.23
CA GLU A 315 2.57 10.99 6.44
C GLU A 315 3.00 10.30 5.12
N PRO A 316 4.10 10.75 4.48
CA PRO A 316 4.64 10.14 3.28
C PRO A 316 5.12 8.70 3.53
N ASP A 317 5.37 7.98 2.46
CA ASP A 317 6.00 6.64 2.45
C ASP A 317 7.24 6.52 3.38
N ALA A 318 8.12 7.52 3.42
CA ALA A 318 9.27 7.59 4.33
C ALA A 318 8.90 7.70 5.82
N PHE A 319 7.78 8.36 6.17
CA PHE A 319 7.31 8.44 7.56
C PHE A 319 6.92 7.05 8.08
N TRP A 320 6.20 6.27 7.27
CA TRP A 320 5.80 4.91 7.60
C TRP A 320 6.98 3.94 7.66
N GLY A 321 7.98 4.09 6.79
CA GLY A 321 9.25 3.37 6.89
C GLY A 321 10.00 3.66 8.19
N ASN A 322 10.13 4.93 8.56
CA ASN A 322 10.74 5.36 9.82
C ASN A 322 9.95 4.87 11.06
N LEU A 323 8.61 4.82 10.99
CA LEU A 323 7.78 4.26 12.07
C LEU A 323 7.99 2.75 12.23
N PHE A 324 8.22 2.03 11.14
CA PHE A 324 8.62 0.61 11.19
C PHE A 324 10.04 0.44 11.77
N VAL A 325 11.01 1.28 11.38
CA VAL A 325 12.34 1.32 12.02
C VAL A 325 12.24 1.53 13.53
N GLN A 326 11.39 2.46 13.99
CA GLN A 326 11.16 2.69 15.41
C GLN A 326 10.61 1.44 16.14
N SER A 327 9.81 0.63 15.44
CA SER A 327 9.26 -0.63 15.97
C SER A 327 10.34 -1.71 16.12
N LEU A 328 11.22 -1.84 15.12
CA LEU A 328 12.40 -2.71 15.17
C LEU A 328 13.35 -2.31 16.30
N LEU A 329 13.57 -1.00 16.50
CA LEU A 329 14.37 -0.46 17.60
C LEU A 329 13.81 -0.85 18.97
N TYR A 330 12.50 -0.66 19.21
CA TYR A 330 11.87 -1.04 20.48
C TYR A 330 11.97 -2.54 20.76
N PHE A 331 11.72 -3.42 19.77
CA PHE A 331 11.94 -4.86 19.93
C PHE A 331 13.42 -5.21 20.18
N SER A 332 14.37 -4.48 19.60
CA SER A 332 15.80 -4.74 19.78
C SER A 332 16.32 -4.41 21.19
N ASP A 333 15.61 -3.57 21.95
CA ASP A 333 16.03 -3.03 23.24
C ASP A 333 15.33 -3.68 24.46
N THR A 334 14.94 -4.93 24.32
CA THR A 334 14.37 -5.74 25.42
C THR A 334 14.84 -7.19 25.36
N ASP A 335 15.20 -7.74 26.52
CA ASP A 335 15.64 -9.13 26.67
C ASP A 335 14.52 -10.17 26.48
N LEU A 336 13.25 -9.73 26.43
CA LEU A 336 12.12 -10.57 26.01
C LEU A 336 12.23 -11.04 24.55
N VAL A 337 12.93 -10.30 23.70
CA VAL A 337 13.17 -10.70 22.31
C VAL A 337 14.46 -11.54 22.25
N PRO A 338 14.41 -12.79 21.74
CA PRO A 338 15.59 -13.65 21.63
C PRO A 338 16.73 -12.98 20.86
N TRP A 339 17.98 -13.21 21.29
CA TRP A 339 19.15 -12.45 20.80
C TRP A 339 19.26 -12.42 19.27
N ARG A 340 18.98 -13.55 18.59
CA ARG A 340 19.01 -13.67 17.12
C ARG A 340 18.05 -12.70 16.43
N PHE A 341 16.85 -12.52 16.98
CA PHE A 341 15.87 -11.57 16.46
C PHE A 341 16.27 -10.12 16.77
N ARG A 342 16.87 -9.84 17.94
CA ARG A 342 17.40 -8.50 18.23
C ARG A 342 18.51 -8.08 17.28
N VAL A 343 19.47 -8.97 16.97
CA VAL A 343 20.52 -8.69 15.98
C VAL A 343 19.91 -8.49 14.60
N HIS A 344 18.99 -9.36 14.18
CA HIS A 344 18.27 -9.22 12.90
C HIS A 344 17.50 -7.90 12.79
N PHE A 345 16.77 -7.49 13.84
CA PHE A 345 16.00 -6.24 13.84
C PHE A 345 16.89 -4.99 13.82
N LYS A 346 18.07 -5.02 14.47
CA LYS A 346 19.09 -3.96 14.33
C LYS A 346 19.69 -3.92 12.92
N SER A 347 19.96 -5.08 12.35
CA SER A 347 20.49 -5.23 10.99
C SER A 347 19.50 -4.72 9.92
N LEU A 348 18.21 -5.03 10.08
CA LEU A 348 17.12 -4.47 9.27
C LEU A 348 16.95 -2.96 9.48
N ALA A 349 16.91 -2.48 10.73
CA ALA A 349 16.75 -1.05 11.03
C ALA A 349 17.88 -0.21 10.40
N ARG A 350 19.12 -0.72 10.46
CA ARG A 350 20.26 -0.12 9.76
C ARG A 350 20.09 -0.15 8.25
N SER A 351 19.77 -1.30 7.65
CA SER A 351 19.59 -1.44 6.20
C SER A 351 18.52 -0.49 5.64
N ILE A 352 17.39 -0.38 6.33
CA ILE A 352 16.28 0.51 5.95
C ILE A 352 16.72 1.99 5.99
N TRP A 353 17.50 2.39 7.00
CA TRP A 353 18.00 3.77 7.12
C TRP A 353 19.13 4.08 6.12
N GLU A 354 20.14 3.22 5.98
CA GLU A 354 21.25 3.42 5.03
C GLU A 354 20.80 3.41 3.56
N ALA A 355 19.65 2.77 3.27
CA ALA A 355 19.05 2.75 1.93
C ALA A 355 18.11 3.93 1.64
N ALA A 356 17.92 4.89 2.55
CA ALA A 356 17.00 6.02 2.35
C ALA A 356 17.58 7.09 1.40
N PRO A 357 16.83 7.58 0.39
CA PRO A 357 17.38 8.42 -0.69
C PRO A 357 17.69 9.86 -0.27
N LEU A 358 17.05 10.39 0.77
CA LEU A 358 17.32 11.72 1.35
C LEU A 358 17.20 11.67 2.88
N PRO A 359 18.22 11.16 3.61
CA PRO A 359 18.16 11.02 5.06
C PRO A 359 17.81 12.32 5.80
N ASP A 360 18.44 13.44 5.43
CA ASP A 360 18.20 14.75 6.06
C ASP A 360 16.75 15.26 5.85
N LEU A 361 16.22 15.07 4.64
CA LEU A 361 14.92 15.62 4.22
C LEU A 361 13.75 14.84 4.83
N PHE A 362 13.93 13.53 5.01
CA PHE A 362 13.00 12.64 5.73
C PHE A 362 13.41 12.44 7.20
N GLY A 363 14.24 13.34 7.74
CA GLY A 363 15.08 13.13 8.93
C GLY A 363 14.39 12.58 10.17
N LEU A 364 15.08 11.59 10.75
CA LEU A 364 14.77 10.85 11.98
C LEU A 364 14.26 11.73 13.12
N ASN A 365 13.41 11.16 13.98
CA ASN A 365 13.16 11.69 15.31
C ASN A 365 14.31 11.33 16.28
N ILE A 366 14.35 11.99 17.44
CA ILE A 366 15.46 11.85 18.39
C ILE A 366 15.63 10.41 18.95
N THR A 367 14.54 9.67 19.19
CA THR A 367 14.59 8.27 19.63
C THR A 367 15.15 7.36 18.54
N GLN A 368 14.75 7.58 17.28
CA GLN A 368 15.28 6.84 16.12
C GLN A 368 16.78 7.10 15.95
N ALA A 369 17.21 8.37 16.02
CA ALA A 369 18.60 8.76 15.90
C ALA A 369 19.48 8.15 17.01
N PHE A 370 19.05 8.21 18.28
CA PHE A 370 19.76 7.52 19.37
C PHE A 370 19.79 5.99 19.17
N GLY A 371 18.70 5.40 18.72
CA GLY A 371 18.63 3.97 18.41
C GLY A 371 19.61 3.53 17.32
N LEU A 372 19.73 4.31 16.24
CA LEU A 372 20.68 4.05 15.15
C LEU A 372 22.14 4.35 15.58
N GLN A 373 22.39 5.42 16.33
CA GLN A 373 23.73 5.68 16.93
C GLN A 373 24.19 4.47 17.77
N LYS A 374 23.29 3.84 18.53
CA LYS A 374 23.57 2.61 19.31
C LYS A 374 23.91 1.42 18.41
N ILE A 375 23.19 1.22 17.30
CA ILE A 375 23.46 0.15 16.34
C ILE A 375 24.83 0.31 15.66
N LEU A 376 25.19 1.55 15.30
CA LEU A 376 26.50 1.88 14.71
C LEU A 376 27.65 1.64 15.70
N LEU A 377 27.47 2.03 16.97
CA LEU A 377 28.44 1.75 18.05
C LEU A 377 28.59 0.24 18.32
N GLU A 378 27.51 -0.54 18.23
CA GLU A 378 27.52 -2.01 18.29
C GLU A 378 28.11 -2.67 17.02
N ARG A 379 28.39 -1.91 15.96
CA ARG A 379 28.94 -2.37 14.67
C ARG A 379 28.12 -3.47 13.97
N ILE A 380 26.80 -3.51 14.19
CA ILE A 380 25.91 -4.46 13.51
C ILE A 380 25.90 -4.15 11.99
N PRO A 381 26.15 -5.13 11.10
CA PRO A 381 26.07 -4.91 9.65
C PRO A 381 24.62 -4.70 9.19
N PRO A 382 24.38 -3.99 8.07
CA PRO A 382 23.05 -3.92 7.48
C PRO A 382 22.61 -5.29 6.95
N ALA A 383 21.32 -5.57 7.05
CA ALA A 383 20.71 -6.74 6.42
C ALA A 383 20.68 -6.55 4.88
N PRO A 384 20.76 -7.64 4.09
CA PRO A 384 20.51 -7.54 2.65
C PRO A 384 19.09 -7.04 2.37
N SER A 385 18.93 -6.30 1.28
CA SER A 385 17.61 -5.96 0.74
C SER A 385 16.83 -7.23 0.37
N PRO A 386 15.49 -7.23 0.42
CA PRO A 386 14.71 -8.29 -0.22
C PRO A 386 15.07 -8.38 -1.71
N LEU A 387 15.08 -9.60 -2.22
CA LEU A 387 15.19 -9.93 -3.63
C LEU A 387 14.16 -11.04 -3.92
N GLY A 388 13.64 -11.09 -5.14
CA GLY A 388 12.68 -12.11 -5.53
C GLY A 388 11.23 -11.65 -5.58
N THR A 389 10.29 -12.60 -5.67
CA THR A 389 8.84 -12.36 -5.76
C THR A 389 8.13 -12.76 -4.47
N PHE A 390 7.19 -11.94 -4.03
CA PHE A 390 6.44 -12.08 -2.79
C PHE A 390 4.95 -11.92 -3.08
N THR A 391 4.27 -13.04 -3.35
CA THR A 391 2.80 -13.07 -3.46
C THR A 391 2.17 -13.05 -2.07
N THR A 392 1.19 -12.18 -1.83
CA THR A 392 0.41 -12.15 -0.58
C THR A 392 -1.09 -12.30 -0.91
N PRO A 393 -1.57 -13.54 -1.16
CA PRO A 393 -2.87 -13.78 -1.79
C PRO A 393 -4.07 -13.30 -0.97
N MET A 394 -3.98 -13.29 0.37
CA MET A 394 -5.03 -12.77 1.25
C MET A 394 -5.13 -11.24 1.28
N SER A 395 -4.36 -10.54 0.43
CA SER A 395 -4.45 -9.10 0.20
C SER A 395 -4.51 -8.71 -1.28
N ASP A 396 -4.60 -9.68 -2.19
CA ASP A 396 -4.55 -9.44 -3.64
C ASP A 396 -3.35 -8.56 -4.07
N ARG A 397 -2.18 -8.76 -3.45
CA ARG A 397 -0.92 -8.05 -3.77
C ARG A 397 0.19 -9.00 -4.18
N VAL A 398 1.07 -8.51 -5.05
CA VAL A 398 2.35 -9.12 -5.38
C VAL A 398 3.43 -8.05 -5.33
N MET A 399 4.52 -8.30 -4.61
CA MET A 399 5.71 -7.45 -4.59
C MET A 399 6.87 -8.19 -5.25
N HIS A 400 7.78 -7.46 -5.88
CA HIS A 400 8.86 -8.02 -6.67
C HIS A 400 10.10 -7.14 -6.56
N HIS A 401 11.24 -7.70 -6.19
CA HIS A 401 12.46 -6.95 -5.87
C HIS A 401 13.68 -7.41 -6.68
N ARG A 402 14.44 -6.41 -7.14
CA ARG A 402 15.73 -6.50 -7.82
C ARG A 402 16.72 -5.50 -7.20
N PRO A 403 18.03 -5.57 -7.51
CA PRO A 403 19.01 -4.72 -6.84
C PRO A 403 18.80 -3.21 -7.08
N GLU A 404 18.33 -2.82 -8.27
CA GLU A 404 18.17 -1.42 -8.72
C GLU A 404 16.70 -0.95 -8.86
N TRP A 405 15.73 -1.86 -8.68
CA TRP A 405 14.30 -1.56 -8.82
C TRP A 405 13.40 -2.54 -8.06
N ALA A 406 12.17 -2.12 -7.80
CA ALA A 406 11.11 -3.00 -7.28
C ALA A 406 9.77 -2.65 -7.92
N ALA A 407 8.87 -3.64 -8.00
CA ALA A 407 7.51 -3.46 -8.46
C ALA A 407 6.50 -4.03 -7.46
N ALA A 408 5.31 -3.47 -7.46
CA ALA A 408 4.23 -3.88 -6.58
C ALA A 408 2.88 -3.73 -7.30
N LEU A 409 2.08 -4.79 -7.33
CA LEU A 409 0.81 -4.85 -8.04
C LEU A 409 -0.37 -4.80 -7.06
N ALA A 410 -1.29 -3.87 -7.28
CA ALA A 410 -2.54 -3.75 -6.53
C ALA A 410 -3.72 -4.27 -7.36
N MET A 411 -4.28 -5.41 -6.93
CA MET A 411 -5.50 -5.97 -7.47
C MET A 411 -6.65 -5.88 -6.44
N SER A 412 -7.84 -6.31 -6.83
CA SER A 412 -8.98 -6.46 -5.93
C SER A 412 -9.93 -7.52 -6.49
N SER A 413 -10.71 -8.14 -5.60
CA SER A 413 -11.57 -9.27 -5.90
C SER A 413 -12.89 -9.15 -5.14
N SER A 414 -13.72 -10.20 -5.19
CA SER A 414 -14.85 -10.40 -4.27
C SER A 414 -14.44 -10.40 -2.78
N ARG A 415 -13.16 -10.61 -2.46
CA ARG A 415 -12.59 -10.64 -1.10
C ARG A 415 -12.06 -9.27 -0.64
N ILE A 416 -11.41 -8.54 -1.53
CA ILE A 416 -10.62 -7.34 -1.21
C ILE A 416 -11.25 -6.08 -1.78
N GLY A 417 -11.25 -5.01 -0.98
CA GLY A 417 -11.76 -3.70 -1.38
C GLY A 417 -10.88 -3.03 -2.43
N ARG A 418 -11.50 -2.39 -3.45
CA ARG A 418 -10.77 -1.70 -4.53
C ARG A 418 -9.85 -0.60 -4.00
N TYR A 419 -10.38 0.18 -3.06
CA TYR A 419 -9.68 1.26 -2.36
C TYR A 419 -10.41 1.56 -1.06
N GLU A 420 -9.70 2.13 -0.09
CA GLU A 420 -10.36 2.78 1.05
C GLU A 420 -10.45 4.29 0.81
N ALA A 421 -11.63 4.84 1.06
CA ALA A 421 -11.85 6.28 1.21
C ALA A 421 -12.84 6.50 2.36
N LEU A 422 -12.36 7.14 3.42
CA LEU A 422 -13.04 7.30 4.72
C LEU A 422 -12.66 8.68 5.30
N ASN A 423 -13.53 9.28 6.13
CA ASN A 423 -13.25 10.55 6.82
C ASN A 423 -12.89 11.73 5.90
N GLN A 424 -13.33 11.70 4.63
CA GLN A 424 -12.92 12.62 3.55
C GLN A 424 -11.44 12.50 3.11
N GLU A 425 -10.77 11.39 3.40
CA GLU A 425 -9.45 11.04 2.87
C GLU A 425 -9.56 10.17 1.60
N ASN A 426 -8.58 10.28 0.71
CA ASN A 426 -8.44 9.52 -0.55
C ASN A 426 -9.65 9.66 -1.51
N LEU A 427 -10.06 10.91 -1.78
CA LEU A 427 -11.32 11.25 -2.47
C LEU A 427 -11.39 10.94 -3.97
N GLN A 428 -10.26 10.66 -4.63
CA GLN A 428 -10.18 10.35 -6.08
C GLN A 428 -9.43 9.03 -6.36
N PRO A 429 -9.85 7.88 -5.79
CA PRO A 429 -9.01 6.69 -5.67
C PRO A 429 -9.33 5.60 -6.72
N TRP A 430 -10.12 5.94 -7.75
CA TRP A 430 -11.12 5.02 -8.33
C TRP A 430 -10.58 3.69 -8.85
N TYR A 431 -9.31 3.64 -9.25
CA TYR A 431 -8.66 2.50 -9.89
C TYR A 431 -7.49 1.90 -9.10
N GLN A 432 -7.29 2.29 -7.83
CA GLN A 432 -6.14 1.85 -6.99
C GLN A 432 -6.08 0.33 -6.75
N GLY A 433 -7.16 -0.41 -7.02
CA GLY A 433 -7.21 -1.88 -6.96
C GLY A 433 -7.56 -2.55 -8.29
N ASP A 434 -7.59 -1.81 -9.41
CA ASP A 434 -8.03 -2.31 -10.72
C ASP A 434 -6.83 -2.78 -11.59
N GLY A 435 -5.76 -3.26 -10.93
CA GLY A 435 -4.50 -3.67 -11.55
C GLY A 435 -3.45 -2.57 -11.63
N PHE A 436 -3.41 -1.66 -10.66
CA PHE A 436 -2.39 -0.60 -10.60
C PHE A 436 -1.02 -1.25 -10.32
N LEU A 437 -0.12 -1.16 -11.29
CA LEU A 437 1.28 -1.61 -11.20
C LEU A 437 2.18 -0.44 -10.78
N TYR A 438 2.64 -0.46 -9.54
CA TYR A 438 3.59 0.51 -9.00
C TYR A 438 5.00 0.04 -9.34
N VAL A 439 5.86 0.90 -9.91
CA VAL A 439 7.27 0.56 -10.17
C VAL A 439 8.19 1.65 -9.61
N TYR A 440 9.09 1.22 -8.74
CA TYR A 440 10.07 2.00 -8.00
C TYR A 440 11.46 1.71 -8.59
N THR A 441 12.29 2.74 -8.74
CA THR A 441 13.65 2.63 -9.29
C THR A 441 14.61 3.50 -8.49
N ASP A 442 15.91 3.23 -8.58
CA ASP A 442 16.93 4.18 -8.08
C ASP A 442 17.14 5.39 -9.01
N LYS A 443 16.52 5.40 -10.19
CA LYS A 443 16.59 6.48 -11.17
C LYS A 443 15.72 7.68 -10.76
N ASP A 444 14.55 7.43 -10.18
CA ASP A 444 13.76 8.41 -9.41
C ASP A 444 13.15 7.72 -8.18
N PRO A 445 13.89 7.65 -7.06
CA PRO A 445 13.38 7.01 -5.85
C PRO A 445 12.25 7.80 -5.18
N LEU A 446 12.04 9.07 -5.56
CA LEU A 446 11.03 9.96 -4.95
C LEU A 446 9.74 10.03 -5.77
N HIS A 447 9.64 9.28 -6.86
CA HIS A 447 8.53 9.32 -7.84
C HIS A 447 7.12 9.42 -7.21
N PHE A 448 6.80 8.56 -6.23
CA PHE A 448 5.50 8.52 -5.53
C PHE A 448 5.40 9.49 -4.34
N SER A 449 6.53 9.98 -3.82
CA SER A 449 6.64 10.88 -2.67
C SER A 449 6.61 12.36 -3.08
N ASN A 450 7.04 12.65 -4.31
CA ASN A 450 7.19 13.96 -4.92
C ASN A 450 5.83 14.57 -5.38
N ASP A 451 4.88 14.68 -4.45
CA ASP A 451 3.51 15.18 -4.66
C ASP A 451 2.74 14.47 -5.81
N TYR A 452 2.99 13.18 -5.99
CA TYR A 452 2.31 12.33 -6.97
C TYR A 452 0.78 12.33 -6.77
N TRP A 453 0.33 11.94 -5.58
CA TRP A 453 -1.09 11.70 -5.26
C TRP A 453 -2.06 12.86 -5.59
N PRO A 454 -1.76 14.13 -5.27
CA PRO A 454 -2.64 15.25 -5.64
C PRO A 454 -2.48 15.74 -7.10
N THR A 455 -1.54 15.22 -7.88
CA THR A 455 -1.25 15.72 -9.25
C THR A 455 -1.38 14.68 -10.36
N MET A 456 -1.36 13.39 -10.06
CA MET A 456 -1.44 12.31 -11.07
C MET A 456 -2.79 12.28 -11.82
N ASP A 457 -2.90 11.41 -12.83
CA ASP A 457 -4.17 11.18 -13.53
C ASP A 457 -4.80 9.85 -13.14
N PRO A 458 -5.90 9.84 -12.36
CA PRO A 458 -6.51 8.58 -11.93
C PRO A 458 -6.92 7.70 -13.13
N TYR A 459 -7.43 8.31 -14.21
CA TYR A 459 -7.82 7.65 -15.45
C TYR A 459 -6.65 7.00 -16.21
N HIS A 460 -5.42 7.42 -15.90
CA HIS A 460 -4.19 6.85 -16.42
C HIS A 460 -3.30 6.37 -15.26
N SER A 461 -3.86 5.51 -14.41
CA SER A 461 -3.12 4.78 -13.38
C SER A 461 -2.31 3.63 -14.05
N PRO A 462 -0.97 3.59 -13.91
CA PRO A 462 -0.12 2.56 -14.56
C PRO A 462 -0.62 1.13 -14.36
N GLY A 463 -0.67 0.35 -15.43
CA GLY A 463 -1.15 -1.05 -15.43
C GLY A 463 -2.67 -1.23 -15.53
N VAL A 464 -3.49 -0.22 -15.23
CA VAL A 464 -4.97 -0.31 -15.23
C VAL A 464 -5.53 -0.37 -16.66
N THR A 465 -6.68 -1.04 -16.84
CA THR A 465 -7.54 -0.92 -18.02
C THR A 465 -8.92 -0.38 -17.60
N ASN A 466 -9.35 0.75 -18.16
CA ASN A 466 -10.60 1.41 -17.77
C ASN A 466 -11.22 2.27 -18.89
N GLY A 467 -12.54 2.37 -18.87
CA GLY A 467 -13.28 3.40 -19.60
C GLY A 467 -12.96 4.82 -19.11
N GLN A 468 -13.07 5.80 -20.00
CA GLN A 468 -12.86 7.24 -19.73
C GLN A 468 -14.15 7.95 -19.22
N ASN A 469 -15.05 7.21 -18.59
CA ASN A 469 -16.26 7.72 -17.93
C ASN A 469 -15.93 8.69 -16.79
N ILE A 470 -16.52 9.89 -16.76
CA ILE A 470 -16.32 10.85 -15.66
C ILE A 470 -16.77 10.26 -14.32
N GLN A 471 -15.80 9.93 -13.46
CA GLN A 471 -16.04 9.47 -12.10
C GLN A 471 -16.28 10.68 -11.16
N PRO A 472 -17.32 10.66 -10.32
CA PRO A 472 -17.48 11.66 -9.27
C PRO A 472 -16.49 11.40 -8.11
N PRO A 473 -16.05 12.44 -7.36
CA PRO A 473 -15.36 12.27 -6.08
C PRO A 473 -16.14 11.31 -5.18
N ASN A 474 -15.43 10.46 -4.44
CA ASN A 474 -15.99 9.19 -3.97
C ASN A 474 -17.34 9.31 -3.22
N LYS A 475 -18.33 8.54 -3.69
CA LYS A 475 -19.64 8.33 -3.05
C LYS A 475 -19.94 6.86 -2.74
N ALA A 476 -19.00 5.95 -2.96
CA ALA A 476 -19.17 4.53 -2.67
C ALA A 476 -19.36 4.28 -1.17
N SER A 477 -20.07 3.20 -0.83
CA SER A 477 -20.14 2.69 0.54
C SER A 477 -18.74 2.42 1.07
N TYR A 478 -18.47 2.83 2.32
CA TYR A 478 -17.16 2.75 2.98
C TYR A 478 -16.42 1.40 2.78
N LYS A 479 -17.16 0.28 2.82
CA LYS A 479 -16.67 -1.04 2.45
C LYS A 479 -17.39 -1.52 1.20
N PHE A 480 -16.64 -1.78 0.14
CA PHE A 480 -17.12 -2.44 -1.08
C PHE A 480 -15.93 -3.15 -1.77
N THR A 481 -16.22 -4.29 -2.38
CA THR A 481 -15.24 -5.18 -3.04
C THR A 481 -15.34 -5.08 -4.57
N ALA A 482 -14.42 -5.71 -5.30
CA ALA A 482 -14.59 -5.91 -6.74
C ALA A 482 -15.58 -7.05 -7.03
N TYR A 483 -16.00 -7.18 -8.29
CA TYR A 483 -17.09 -8.09 -8.68
C TYR A 483 -16.64 -9.51 -9.08
N LYS A 484 -15.34 -9.78 -9.14
CA LYS A 484 -14.77 -11.02 -9.68
C LYS A 484 -13.89 -11.69 -8.63
N ASP A 485 -13.92 -13.01 -8.55
CA ASP A 485 -13.12 -13.76 -7.58
C ASP A 485 -11.64 -13.85 -7.97
N TRP A 486 -11.31 -13.83 -9.27
CA TRP A 486 -9.94 -14.01 -9.73
C TRP A 486 -9.10 -12.74 -9.57
N ALA A 487 -8.32 -12.71 -8.49
CA ALA A 487 -7.16 -11.86 -8.30
C ALA A 487 -6.12 -12.65 -7.51
N GLY A 488 -4.87 -12.70 -7.99
CA GLY A 488 -3.85 -13.54 -7.37
C GLY A 488 -2.81 -13.98 -8.38
N GLY A 489 -2.11 -15.08 -8.09
CA GLY A 489 -0.97 -15.50 -8.89
C GLY A 489 -0.18 -16.63 -8.26
N VAL A 490 0.99 -16.89 -8.82
CA VAL A 490 1.89 -17.98 -8.42
C VAL A 490 3.34 -17.49 -8.33
N ASP A 491 4.02 -17.91 -7.26
CA ASP A 491 5.45 -17.72 -7.08
C ASP A 491 6.24 -18.86 -7.74
N TRP A 492 7.30 -18.53 -8.48
CA TRP A 492 8.24 -19.51 -8.99
C TRP A 492 9.55 -19.44 -8.21
N ARG A 493 9.65 -20.33 -7.22
CA ARG A 493 10.85 -20.62 -6.41
C ARG A 493 11.38 -19.42 -5.60
N GLY A 494 10.60 -18.34 -5.46
CA GLY A 494 11.02 -17.08 -4.86
C GLY A 494 11.64 -16.10 -5.85
N ASP A 495 11.98 -16.47 -7.09
CA ASP A 495 12.80 -15.64 -7.98
C ASP A 495 11.94 -14.75 -8.90
N ILE A 496 11.04 -15.38 -9.66
CA ILE A 496 10.11 -14.75 -10.63
C ILE A 496 8.67 -15.15 -10.29
N GLY A 497 7.68 -14.51 -10.88
CA GLY A 497 6.28 -14.86 -10.59
C GLY A 497 5.28 -14.33 -11.59
N LEU A 498 4.07 -14.88 -11.49
CA LEU A 498 2.93 -14.58 -12.36
C LEU A 498 1.77 -14.07 -11.51
N ALA A 499 1.10 -13.02 -11.97
CA ALA A 499 -0.17 -12.54 -11.41
C ALA A 499 -1.25 -12.41 -12.48
N GLY A 500 -2.52 -12.46 -12.09
CA GLY A 500 -3.65 -12.22 -12.97
C GLY A 500 -4.86 -11.60 -12.26
N LEU A 501 -5.56 -10.71 -12.96
CA LEU A 501 -6.81 -10.08 -12.55
C LEU A 501 -7.89 -10.23 -13.63
N ASP A 502 -9.05 -10.77 -13.25
CA ASP A 502 -10.27 -10.70 -14.05
C ASP A 502 -10.94 -9.35 -13.83
N ALA A 503 -10.50 -8.32 -14.57
CA ALA A 503 -10.93 -6.96 -14.34
C ALA A 503 -12.36 -6.71 -14.84
N LEU A 504 -13.18 -6.10 -13.97
CA LEU A 504 -14.44 -5.45 -14.32
C LEU A 504 -14.49 -4.14 -13.52
N SER A 505 -14.63 -3.00 -14.20
CA SER A 505 -14.61 -1.67 -13.57
C SER A 505 -15.77 -1.48 -12.59
N ASN A 506 -15.67 -0.49 -11.70
CA ASN A 506 -16.67 -0.27 -10.65
C ASN A 506 -18.07 0.11 -11.20
N ASP A 507 -18.12 0.84 -12.31
CA ASP A 507 -19.34 1.14 -13.07
C ASP A 507 -19.84 -0.06 -13.92
N LYS A 508 -19.05 -1.15 -13.99
CA LYS A 508 -19.21 -2.30 -14.91
C LYS A 508 -19.16 -1.91 -16.39
N GLY A 509 -18.70 -0.70 -16.70
CA GLY A 509 -18.62 -0.14 -18.05
C GLY A 509 -17.49 -0.68 -18.91
N SER A 510 -16.48 -1.32 -18.31
CA SER A 510 -15.32 -1.89 -18.99
C SER A 510 -14.76 -3.15 -18.28
N SER A 511 -14.14 -4.06 -19.04
CA SER A 511 -13.52 -5.29 -18.51
C SER A 511 -12.27 -5.70 -19.28
N ALA A 512 -11.40 -6.52 -18.67
CA ALA A 512 -10.24 -7.14 -19.34
C ALA A 512 -9.73 -8.38 -18.59
N LYS A 513 -9.15 -9.35 -19.31
CA LYS A 513 -8.24 -10.34 -18.72
C LYS A 513 -6.83 -9.77 -18.69
N LYS A 514 -6.27 -9.59 -17.49
CA LYS A 514 -4.98 -8.93 -17.27
C LYS A 514 -4.01 -9.91 -16.61
N SER A 515 -2.83 -10.09 -17.19
CA SER A 515 -1.76 -10.93 -16.63
C SER A 515 -0.43 -10.18 -16.58
N TRP A 516 0.34 -10.38 -15.51
CA TRP A 516 1.67 -9.79 -15.32
C TRP A 516 2.69 -10.88 -15.00
N PHE A 517 3.84 -10.84 -15.67
CA PHE A 517 4.94 -11.80 -15.55
C PHE A 517 6.16 -11.03 -15.06
N PHE A 518 6.53 -11.21 -13.80
CA PHE A 518 7.63 -10.50 -13.15
C PHE A 518 8.91 -11.33 -13.28
N LEU A 519 9.76 -10.98 -14.25
CA LEU A 519 10.95 -11.75 -14.66
C LEU A 519 12.22 -11.20 -14.00
N LEU A 520 13.41 -11.60 -14.46
CA LEU A 520 14.66 -11.12 -13.86
C LEU A 520 14.86 -9.61 -14.09
N ASN A 521 14.82 -9.15 -15.34
CA ASN A 521 15.15 -7.77 -15.72
C ASN A 521 13.96 -7.00 -16.33
N SER A 522 12.75 -7.57 -16.31
CA SER A 522 11.57 -6.98 -16.93
C SER A 522 10.25 -7.45 -16.29
N ILE A 523 9.18 -6.72 -16.57
CA ILE A 523 7.80 -7.11 -16.28
C ILE A 523 7.05 -7.17 -17.61
N ILE A 524 6.57 -8.34 -18.01
CA ILE A 524 5.68 -8.48 -19.18
C ILE A 524 4.24 -8.30 -18.72
N ALA A 525 3.44 -7.53 -19.46
CA ALA A 525 2.02 -7.34 -19.19
C ALA A 525 1.20 -7.72 -20.43
N LEU A 526 0.27 -8.65 -20.26
CA LEU A 526 -0.65 -9.11 -21.30
C LEU A 526 -2.09 -8.73 -20.96
N GLY A 527 -2.84 -8.35 -22.00
CA GLY A 527 -4.26 -8.03 -21.93
C GLY A 527 -5.04 -8.62 -23.09
N ALA A 528 -6.21 -9.19 -22.82
CA ALA A 528 -7.14 -9.69 -23.83
C ALA A 528 -8.60 -9.53 -23.35
N GLY A 529 -9.57 -9.46 -24.28
CA GLY A 529 -10.96 -9.20 -23.94
C GLY A 529 -11.17 -7.82 -23.30
N CYS A 530 -10.36 -6.82 -23.69
CA CYS A 530 -10.51 -5.44 -23.29
C CYS A 530 -11.77 -4.89 -23.96
N ALA A 531 -12.84 -4.74 -23.19
CA ALA A 531 -14.17 -4.42 -23.70
C ALA A 531 -14.78 -3.20 -23.00
N GLY A 532 -15.71 -2.51 -23.66
CA GLY A 532 -16.45 -1.35 -23.16
C GLY A 532 -17.93 -1.35 -23.58
N ILE A 533 -18.79 -0.79 -22.74
CA ILE A 533 -20.26 -0.68 -22.97
C ILE A 533 -20.85 0.65 -22.46
N SER A 534 -20.08 1.73 -22.47
CA SER A 534 -20.43 3.03 -21.86
C SER A 534 -20.54 4.21 -22.83
N GLY A 535 -20.21 4.03 -24.11
CA GLY A 535 -20.12 5.12 -25.08
C GLY A 535 -18.87 5.99 -24.93
N THR A 536 -17.84 5.49 -24.23
CA THR A 536 -16.54 6.16 -24.04
C THR A 536 -15.39 5.27 -24.50
N GLU A 537 -14.22 5.87 -24.72
CA GLU A 537 -12.99 5.15 -25.00
C GLU A 537 -12.57 4.28 -23.80
N VAL A 538 -11.99 3.11 -24.07
CA VAL A 538 -11.34 2.26 -23.06
C VAL A 538 -9.84 2.32 -23.28
N HIS A 539 -9.10 2.72 -22.25
CA HIS A 539 -7.64 2.80 -22.30
C HIS A 539 -7.00 1.68 -21.46
N THR A 540 -5.78 1.27 -21.83
CA THR A 540 -4.86 0.59 -20.91
C THR A 540 -3.62 1.45 -20.73
N THR A 541 -3.31 1.80 -19.48
CA THR A 541 -2.10 2.57 -19.17
C THR A 541 -0.91 1.66 -19.08
N ILE A 542 0.15 1.98 -19.83
CA ILE A 542 1.46 1.33 -19.76
C ILE A 542 2.29 2.03 -18.66
N GLU A 543 2.29 3.36 -18.65
CA GLU A 543 3.03 4.18 -17.68
C GLU A 543 2.36 5.56 -17.51
N SER A 544 2.60 6.22 -16.36
CA SER A 544 2.17 7.58 -16.02
C SER A 544 3.18 8.19 -15.03
N ARG A 545 4.39 8.46 -15.55
CA ARG A 545 5.59 8.78 -14.78
C ARG A 545 5.64 10.29 -14.48
N ASN A 546 5.31 10.65 -13.24
CA ASN A 546 5.71 11.92 -12.59
C ASN A 546 7.21 12.10 -12.78
N LEU A 547 7.62 13.20 -13.43
CA LEU A 547 9.00 13.46 -13.82
C LEU A 547 9.76 14.24 -12.72
N PRO A 548 11.04 13.95 -12.49
CA PRO A 548 11.84 14.69 -11.52
C PRO A 548 12.08 16.14 -11.99
N VAL A 549 12.24 17.06 -11.03
CA VAL A 549 12.30 18.52 -11.27
C VAL A 549 13.48 18.95 -12.17
N VAL A 550 14.52 18.13 -12.24
CA VAL A 550 15.70 18.33 -13.13
C VAL A 550 15.45 17.91 -14.59
N GLY A 551 14.29 17.33 -14.88
CA GLY A 551 13.95 16.74 -16.19
C GLY A 551 14.41 15.30 -16.33
N SER A 552 14.07 14.70 -17.48
CA SER A 552 14.52 13.38 -17.91
C SER A 552 14.47 13.35 -19.42
N ASN A 553 15.49 12.80 -20.09
CA ASN A 553 15.40 12.60 -21.53
C ASN A 553 14.48 11.41 -21.81
N PHE A 554 13.71 11.52 -22.89
CA PHE A 554 12.83 10.48 -23.39
C PHE A 554 13.13 10.24 -24.87
N SER A 555 13.07 9.00 -25.33
CA SER A 555 13.19 8.65 -26.74
C SER A 555 12.17 7.60 -27.15
N ILE A 556 11.72 7.67 -28.41
CA ILE A 556 10.89 6.64 -29.07
C ILE A 556 11.74 6.05 -30.19
N ASN A 557 11.94 4.73 -30.21
CA ASN A 557 12.85 4.04 -31.15
C ASN A 557 14.28 4.64 -31.18
N GLY A 558 14.74 5.25 -30.09
CA GLY A 558 16.02 5.98 -30.03
C GLY A 558 15.98 7.45 -30.51
N GLU A 559 14.89 7.91 -31.12
CA GLU A 559 14.68 9.32 -31.46
C GLU A 559 14.33 10.11 -30.19
N TYR A 560 15.28 10.92 -29.71
CA TYR A 560 15.11 11.75 -28.51
C TYR A 560 14.07 12.86 -28.70
N GLN A 561 13.05 12.81 -27.86
CA GLN A 561 12.01 13.83 -27.76
C GLN A 561 12.52 15.00 -26.90
N THR A 562 12.15 16.23 -27.26
CA THR A 562 12.62 17.42 -26.53
C THR A 562 11.92 17.52 -25.17
N MET A 563 12.63 17.11 -24.11
CA MET A 563 12.13 17.03 -22.72
C MET A 563 12.76 18.05 -21.74
N THR A 564 13.32 19.15 -22.26
CA THR A 564 13.89 20.26 -21.46
C THR A 564 12.91 20.86 -20.45
N PRO A 565 13.25 20.90 -19.14
CA PRO A 565 12.41 21.50 -18.11
C PRO A 565 11.95 22.93 -18.39
N GLY A 566 10.75 23.27 -17.90
CA GLY A 566 10.25 24.64 -17.92
C GLY A 566 9.58 25.08 -19.23
N TRP A 567 10.02 24.61 -20.40
CA TRP A 567 9.73 25.25 -21.68
C TRP A 567 8.83 24.49 -22.68
N ILE A 568 8.35 23.30 -22.36
CA ILE A 568 7.58 22.48 -23.31
C ILE A 568 6.09 22.86 -23.31
N LYS A 569 5.55 22.98 -24.52
CA LYS A 569 4.10 22.97 -24.77
C LYS A 569 3.60 21.53 -24.59
N PRO A 570 2.56 21.26 -23.77
CA PRO A 570 1.98 19.93 -23.66
C PRO A 570 1.61 19.33 -25.03
N TRP A 571 1.85 18.04 -25.18
CA TRP A 571 1.67 17.31 -26.44
C TRP A 571 1.13 15.90 -26.19
N GLU A 572 0.45 15.37 -27.20
CA GLU A 572 -0.14 14.03 -27.23
C GLU A 572 -0.04 13.51 -28.67
N GLU A 573 0.53 12.31 -28.86
CA GLU A 573 0.83 11.74 -30.17
C GLU A 573 0.65 10.21 -30.15
N THR A 574 -0.09 9.68 -31.13
CA THR A 574 -0.23 8.22 -31.33
C THR A 574 0.71 7.74 -32.43
N ARG A 575 1.61 6.82 -32.09
CA ARG A 575 2.62 6.23 -32.99
C ARG A 575 2.19 4.83 -33.42
N THR A 576 2.19 4.58 -34.72
CA THR A 576 1.99 3.22 -35.31
C THR A 576 3.32 2.51 -35.56
N ASP A 577 4.44 3.15 -35.26
CA ASP A 577 5.81 2.73 -35.55
C ASP A 577 6.67 2.52 -34.29
N ALA A 578 6.12 2.81 -33.10
CA ALA A 578 6.82 2.67 -31.84
C ALA A 578 6.99 1.18 -31.47
N ASN A 579 8.22 0.67 -31.54
CA ASN A 579 8.59 -0.67 -31.07
C ASN A 579 9.12 -0.61 -29.63
N TRP A 580 9.84 0.47 -29.29
CA TRP A 580 10.29 0.73 -27.93
C TRP A 580 10.38 2.22 -27.62
N ALA A 581 10.49 2.54 -26.35
CA ALA A 581 10.79 3.86 -25.84
C ALA A 581 11.67 3.77 -24.58
N TYR A 582 12.35 4.85 -24.20
CA TYR A 582 13.22 4.90 -23.02
C TYR A 582 13.09 6.24 -22.31
N LEU A 583 13.13 6.26 -20.97
CA LEU A 583 13.05 7.46 -20.12
C LEU A 583 14.11 7.39 -19.00
N ASP A 584 14.93 8.43 -18.83
CA ASP A 584 16.05 8.43 -17.86
C ASP A 584 15.64 8.12 -16.40
N SER A 585 14.50 8.63 -15.95
CA SER A 585 13.96 8.42 -14.59
C SER A 585 13.32 7.04 -14.38
N PHE A 586 13.27 6.20 -15.41
CA PHE A 586 12.64 4.89 -15.36
C PHE A 586 13.50 3.74 -15.90
N GLY A 587 13.93 3.82 -17.16
CA GLY A 587 14.40 2.68 -17.96
C GLY A 587 13.62 2.55 -19.27
N GLY A 588 13.45 1.32 -19.73
CA GLY A 588 12.86 1.00 -21.05
C GLY A 588 11.38 0.58 -21.03
N TYR A 589 10.72 0.81 -22.16
CA TYR A 589 9.38 0.32 -22.50
C TYR A 589 9.45 -0.37 -23.87
N VAL A 590 8.88 -1.56 -24.02
CA VAL A 590 8.85 -2.30 -25.30
C VAL A 590 7.43 -2.74 -25.61
N PHE A 591 7.00 -2.56 -26.86
CA PHE A 591 5.63 -2.83 -27.30
C PHE A 591 5.62 -4.11 -28.14
N LEU A 592 5.11 -5.20 -27.55
CA LEU A 592 5.27 -6.58 -28.04
C LEU A 592 4.12 -7.04 -28.95
N ASP A 593 3.09 -6.22 -29.11
CA ASP A 593 1.97 -6.39 -30.03
C ASP A 593 2.14 -5.59 -31.34
N HIS A 594 3.08 -4.63 -31.38
CA HIS A 594 3.26 -3.62 -32.43
C HIS A 594 2.00 -2.79 -32.74
N GLU A 595 1.04 -2.70 -31.81
CA GLU A 595 -0.19 -1.92 -31.96
C GLU A 595 0.03 -0.41 -31.63
N PRO A 596 -0.80 0.52 -32.14
CA PRO A 596 -0.56 1.96 -32.02
C PRO A 596 -0.57 2.51 -30.58
N VAL A 597 0.55 3.08 -30.13
CA VAL A 597 0.76 3.58 -28.75
C VAL A 597 0.56 5.08 -28.70
N THR A 598 -0.22 5.59 -27.74
CA THR A 598 -0.31 7.02 -27.44
C THR A 598 0.67 7.42 -26.35
N PHE A 599 1.45 8.46 -26.62
CA PHE A 599 2.35 9.12 -25.69
C PHE A 599 1.82 10.53 -25.41
N LYS A 600 1.87 10.95 -24.15
CA LYS A 600 1.34 12.23 -23.68
C LYS A 600 2.29 12.86 -22.68
N HIS A 601 2.71 14.10 -22.92
CA HIS A 601 3.47 14.89 -21.95
C HIS A 601 2.66 16.11 -21.52
N GLU A 602 2.29 16.18 -20.23
CA GLU A 602 1.47 17.27 -19.69
C GLU A 602 1.93 17.80 -18.34
N ARG A 603 1.55 19.05 -18.07
CA ARG A 603 1.62 19.67 -16.73
C ARG A 603 0.31 19.48 -16.02
N ARG A 604 0.32 18.71 -14.94
CA ARG A 604 -0.85 18.49 -14.09
C ARG A 604 -0.76 19.34 -12.83
N LYS A 605 -1.91 19.85 -12.40
CA LYS A 605 -2.03 20.77 -11.26
C LYS A 605 -3.11 20.27 -10.30
N GLY A 606 -2.83 20.27 -9.00
CA GLY A 606 -3.79 19.94 -7.95
C GLY A 606 -3.26 20.26 -6.56
N ARG A 607 -4.04 19.94 -5.54
CA ARG A 607 -3.77 20.25 -4.12
C ARG A 607 -4.03 19.03 -3.27
N TRP A 608 -3.37 18.90 -2.12
CA TRP A 608 -3.68 17.80 -1.20
C TRP A 608 -5.13 17.86 -0.69
N THR A 609 -5.72 19.05 -0.58
CA THR A 609 -7.15 19.23 -0.28
C THR A 609 -8.13 18.77 -1.36
N ASP A 610 -7.65 18.47 -2.58
CA ASP A 610 -8.48 17.89 -3.65
C ASP A 610 -8.63 16.36 -3.50
N ILE A 611 -7.78 15.73 -2.67
CA ILE A 611 -7.82 14.30 -2.34
C ILE A 611 -8.02 14.01 -0.84
N ASN A 612 -7.83 14.99 0.05
CA ASN A 612 -8.02 14.83 1.49
C ASN A 612 -8.59 16.10 2.15
N GLN A 613 -9.83 16.02 2.63
CA GLN A 613 -10.52 17.11 3.35
C GLN A 613 -10.74 16.78 4.83
N TYR A 614 -10.05 15.80 5.40
CA TYR A 614 -10.06 15.58 6.84
C TYR A 614 -9.40 16.79 7.54
N PRO A 615 -9.93 17.28 8.69
CA PRO A 615 -9.47 18.55 9.28
C PRO A 615 -7.97 18.62 9.60
N ASP A 616 -7.30 17.47 9.75
CA ASP A 616 -5.85 17.43 9.91
C ASP A 616 -5.07 18.05 8.74
N TYR A 617 -5.60 17.94 7.52
CA TYR A 617 -4.89 18.19 6.25
C TYR A 617 -5.33 19.46 5.51
N LEU A 618 -6.34 20.19 6.01
CA LEU A 618 -6.90 21.38 5.35
C LEU A 618 -5.89 22.54 5.16
N GLY A 619 -4.77 22.53 5.89
CA GLY A 619 -3.66 23.47 5.68
C GLY A 619 -2.84 23.23 4.41
N PHE A 620 -2.93 22.04 3.79
CA PHE A 620 -2.20 21.68 2.56
C PHE A 620 -3.00 22.06 1.29
N ASN A 621 -3.58 23.25 1.30
CA ASN A 621 -4.45 23.80 0.25
C ASN A 621 -3.69 24.54 -0.88
N GLN A 622 -2.36 24.49 -0.87
CA GLN A 622 -1.50 25.18 -1.83
C GLN A 622 -1.52 24.46 -3.19
N ASP A 623 -1.56 25.24 -4.27
CA ASP A 623 -1.47 24.77 -5.64
C ASP A 623 -0.10 24.12 -5.93
N ILE A 624 -0.12 22.86 -6.35
CA ILE A 624 1.07 22.10 -6.73
C ILE A 624 0.98 21.73 -8.21
N THR A 625 2.09 21.85 -8.94
CA THR A 625 2.23 21.42 -10.34
C THR A 625 3.30 20.34 -10.45
N ARG A 626 3.08 19.36 -11.33
CA ARG A 626 4.06 18.35 -11.74
C ARG A 626 3.98 18.09 -13.25
N GLU A 627 5.05 17.57 -13.82
CA GLU A 627 5.14 17.15 -15.23
C GLU A 627 5.04 15.63 -15.29
N TYR A 628 4.23 15.10 -16.21
CA TYR A 628 3.97 13.68 -16.37
C TYR A 628 4.21 13.24 -17.81
N LEU A 629 4.94 12.15 -18.00
CA LEU A 629 4.90 11.36 -19.24
C LEU A 629 3.96 10.18 -19.04
N THR A 630 2.86 10.15 -19.78
CA THR A 630 1.89 9.06 -19.81
C THR A 630 2.00 8.30 -21.13
N ILE A 631 1.95 6.96 -21.05
CA ILE A 631 2.02 6.04 -22.19
C ILE A 631 0.83 5.09 -22.08
N TYR A 632 0.00 4.99 -23.12
CA TYR A 632 -1.21 4.16 -23.08
C TYR A 632 -1.63 3.61 -24.45
N ARG A 633 -2.37 2.49 -24.41
CA ARG A 633 -3.12 1.92 -25.53
C ARG A 633 -4.55 2.47 -25.45
N ASN A 634 -5.02 3.12 -26.49
CA ASN A 634 -6.45 3.40 -26.68
C ASN A 634 -7.08 2.24 -27.47
N HIS A 635 -8.09 1.58 -26.92
CA HIS A 635 -8.81 0.47 -27.57
C HIS A 635 -10.01 0.95 -28.42
N GLY A 636 -10.25 2.26 -28.48
CA GLY A 636 -11.42 2.87 -29.10
C GLY A 636 -12.64 2.93 -28.17
N VAL A 637 -13.76 3.43 -28.71
CA VAL A 637 -15.06 3.51 -28.02
C VAL A 637 -15.75 2.15 -28.06
N ASP A 638 -16.23 1.69 -26.89
CA ASP A 638 -16.95 0.42 -26.70
C ASP A 638 -16.35 -0.79 -27.48
N PRO A 639 -15.06 -1.12 -27.25
CA PRO A 639 -14.43 -2.28 -27.87
C PRO A 639 -15.07 -3.59 -27.40
N THR A 640 -14.90 -4.65 -28.19
CA THR A 640 -15.49 -5.97 -27.90
C THR A 640 -14.47 -7.06 -27.61
N ASP A 641 -13.24 -6.97 -28.16
CA ASP A 641 -12.12 -7.90 -27.89
C ASP A 641 -10.76 -7.21 -28.07
N GLY A 642 -10.57 -6.05 -27.42
CA GLY A 642 -9.29 -5.34 -27.42
C GLY A 642 -8.20 -6.13 -26.68
N HIS A 643 -6.94 -5.92 -27.06
CA HIS A 643 -5.80 -6.61 -26.46
C HIS A 643 -4.57 -5.69 -26.37
N TYR A 644 -3.60 -6.09 -25.56
CA TYR A 644 -2.30 -5.41 -25.46
C TYR A 644 -1.20 -6.40 -25.04
N ALA A 645 0.03 -6.13 -25.46
CA ALA A 645 1.23 -6.77 -24.95
C ALA A 645 2.39 -5.78 -24.86
N TYR A 646 2.97 -5.61 -23.67
CA TYR A 646 4.15 -4.76 -23.47
C TYR A 646 5.11 -5.33 -22.41
N ALA A 647 6.36 -4.87 -22.45
CA ALA A 647 7.34 -5.08 -21.40
C ALA A 647 7.77 -3.73 -20.78
N LEU A 648 7.89 -3.72 -19.46
CA LEU A 648 8.59 -2.69 -18.70
C LEU A 648 9.99 -3.21 -18.36
N LEU A 649 11.03 -2.41 -18.57
CA LEU A 649 12.43 -2.72 -18.28
C LEU A 649 13.01 -1.67 -17.31
N PRO A 650 12.69 -1.73 -16.01
CA PRO A 650 13.09 -0.69 -15.07
C PRO A 650 14.61 -0.70 -14.87
N SER A 651 15.20 0.48 -14.70
CA SER A 651 16.64 0.77 -14.57
C SER A 651 17.53 0.39 -15.77
N ALA A 652 17.01 -0.29 -16.80
CA ALA A 652 17.73 -0.59 -18.05
C ALA A 652 18.19 0.67 -18.81
N ASN A 653 19.20 0.53 -19.67
CA ASN A 653 19.72 1.61 -20.52
C ASN A 653 19.10 1.57 -21.95
N PRO A 654 19.34 2.58 -22.82
CA PRO A 654 18.78 2.60 -24.18
C PRO A 654 19.21 1.42 -25.06
N ASP A 655 20.46 0.97 -24.96
CA ASP A 655 20.99 -0.14 -25.75
C ASP A 655 20.36 -1.48 -25.30
N ASP A 656 20.28 -1.72 -23.99
CA ASP A 656 19.56 -2.88 -23.43
C ASP A 656 18.08 -2.91 -23.87
N THR A 657 17.44 -1.74 -23.89
CA THR A 657 16.03 -1.59 -24.30
C THR A 657 15.86 -1.89 -25.79
N SER A 658 16.75 -1.35 -26.63
CA SER A 658 16.78 -1.60 -28.07
C SER A 658 17.06 -3.08 -28.39
N ASN A 659 18.01 -3.69 -27.68
CA ASN A 659 18.36 -5.11 -27.82
C ASN A 659 17.18 -6.02 -27.41
N PHE A 660 16.49 -5.72 -26.31
CA PHE A 660 15.27 -6.45 -25.91
C PHE A 660 14.15 -6.28 -26.94
N ALA A 661 13.99 -5.10 -27.54
CA ALA A 661 13.00 -4.87 -28.58
C ALA A 661 13.32 -5.58 -29.90
N ALA A 662 14.60 -5.72 -30.24
CA ALA A 662 15.07 -6.43 -31.43
C ALA A 662 15.03 -7.96 -31.28
N SER A 663 15.26 -8.47 -30.06
CA SER A 663 15.25 -9.90 -29.72
C SER A 663 14.72 -10.11 -28.28
N PRO A 664 13.40 -10.13 -28.07
CA PRO A 664 12.84 -10.35 -26.74
C PRO A 664 13.22 -11.74 -26.19
N PRO A 665 13.71 -11.86 -24.94
CA PRO A 665 13.97 -13.15 -24.30
C PRO A 665 12.68 -13.88 -23.86
N VAL A 666 11.53 -13.48 -24.41
CA VAL A 666 10.19 -13.96 -24.06
C VAL A 666 9.39 -14.26 -25.31
N ASN A 667 8.74 -15.42 -25.33
CA ASN A 667 7.84 -15.83 -26.41
C ASN A 667 6.40 -15.80 -25.90
N ILE A 668 5.55 -14.92 -26.45
CA ILE A 668 4.13 -14.85 -26.09
C ILE A 668 3.38 -15.95 -26.83
N THR A 669 3.22 -17.10 -26.16
CA THR A 669 2.55 -18.26 -26.77
C THR A 669 1.04 -18.05 -26.88
N HIS A 670 0.43 -17.32 -25.93
CA HIS A 670 -1.01 -17.07 -25.89
C HIS A 670 -1.32 -15.70 -25.27
N ASN A 671 -2.23 -14.94 -25.88
CA ASN A 671 -2.88 -13.79 -25.24
C ASN A 671 -4.37 -13.73 -25.64
N THR A 672 -5.22 -14.46 -24.92
CA THR A 672 -6.67 -14.59 -25.23
C THR A 672 -7.53 -14.49 -23.96
N PRO A 673 -8.85 -14.22 -24.06
CA PRO A 673 -9.74 -14.19 -22.90
C PRO A 673 -9.88 -15.52 -22.14
N ARG A 674 -9.40 -16.64 -22.71
CA ARG A 674 -9.38 -17.98 -22.09
C ARG A 674 -8.02 -18.36 -21.50
N LEU A 675 -6.94 -17.85 -22.07
CA LEU A 675 -5.58 -18.23 -21.73
C LEU A 675 -4.58 -17.13 -22.09
N GLN A 676 -3.73 -16.75 -21.14
CA GLN A 676 -2.61 -15.84 -21.33
C GLN A 676 -1.33 -16.48 -20.81
N ALA A 677 -0.30 -16.60 -21.65
CA ALA A 677 0.92 -17.32 -21.31
C ALA A 677 2.15 -16.84 -22.10
N ILE A 678 3.31 -16.91 -21.44
CA ILE A 678 4.63 -16.71 -22.06
C ILE A 678 5.53 -17.91 -21.77
N GLN A 679 6.52 -18.09 -22.63
CA GLN A 679 7.77 -18.77 -22.29
C GLN A 679 8.85 -17.74 -22.00
N PHE A 680 9.70 -18.03 -21.02
CA PHE A 680 10.94 -17.32 -20.66
C PHE A 680 12.01 -18.37 -20.35
N ASN A 681 12.98 -18.54 -21.26
CA ASN A 681 13.98 -19.62 -21.20
C ASN A 681 13.32 -21.02 -21.02
N ASN A 682 13.92 -21.89 -20.20
CA ASN A 682 13.35 -23.18 -19.75
C ASN A 682 12.23 -23.03 -18.70
N THR A 683 11.32 -22.06 -18.86
CA THR A 683 10.16 -21.88 -17.98
C THR A 683 8.96 -21.33 -18.77
N VAL A 684 7.78 -21.88 -18.51
CA VAL A 684 6.49 -21.48 -19.08
C VAL A 684 5.58 -21.00 -17.96
N MET A 685 4.93 -19.87 -18.18
CA MET A 685 4.09 -19.19 -17.19
C MET A 685 2.71 -18.95 -17.82
N ALA A 686 1.62 -19.39 -17.17
CA ALA A 686 0.27 -19.35 -17.76
C ALA A 686 -0.85 -19.08 -16.75
N ASN A 687 -1.73 -18.15 -17.09
CA ASN A 687 -3.04 -17.97 -16.45
C ASN A 687 -4.13 -18.63 -17.31
N PHE A 688 -4.62 -19.78 -16.86
CA PHE A 688 -5.74 -20.50 -17.47
C PHE A 688 -7.06 -19.95 -16.93
N TRP A 689 -7.66 -18.98 -17.62
CA TRP A 689 -8.97 -18.41 -17.27
C TRP A 689 -10.12 -19.39 -17.49
N SER A 690 -9.91 -20.35 -18.39
CA SER A 690 -10.66 -21.60 -18.54
C SER A 690 -9.67 -22.75 -18.69
N GLY A 691 -10.15 -24.00 -18.63
CA GLY A 691 -9.32 -25.15 -19.01
C GLY A 691 -8.78 -25.03 -20.45
N GLY A 692 -7.63 -25.65 -20.71
CA GLY A 692 -6.90 -25.58 -21.97
C GLY A 692 -5.53 -26.28 -21.88
N THR A 693 -4.74 -26.23 -22.97
CA THR A 693 -3.47 -26.95 -23.11
C THR A 693 -2.36 -26.04 -23.63
N ILE A 694 -1.14 -26.19 -23.12
CA ILE A 694 0.09 -25.57 -23.61
C ILE A 694 1.20 -26.64 -23.60
N GLY A 695 1.74 -26.96 -24.78
CA GLY A 695 2.74 -28.01 -24.92
C GLY A 695 2.24 -29.33 -24.31
N TYR A 696 2.99 -29.87 -23.35
CA TYR A 696 2.65 -31.09 -22.63
C TYR A 696 1.68 -30.89 -21.44
N LEU A 697 1.38 -29.65 -21.03
CA LEU A 697 0.56 -29.36 -19.85
C LEU A 697 -0.88 -28.98 -20.24
N THR A 698 -1.84 -29.75 -19.75
CA THR A 698 -3.28 -29.48 -19.85
C THR A 698 -3.85 -29.12 -18.48
N ALA A 699 -4.40 -27.92 -18.34
CA ALA A 699 -5.19 -27.53 -17.18
C ALA A 699 -6.67 -27.86 -17.44
N ILE A 700 -7.26 -28.71 -16.60
CA ILE A 700 -8.69 -29.07 -16.66
C ILE A 700 -9.52 -28.00 -15.93
N THR A 701 -9.00 -27.54 -14.80
CA THR A 701 -9.56 -26.45 -13.98
C THR A 701 -8.87 -25.13 -14.29
N PRO A 702 -9.56 -23.97 -14.20
CA PRO A 702 -8.90 -22.66 -14.21
C PRO A 702 -7.85 -22.56 -13.08
N CYS A 703 -6.63 -22.11 -13.41
CA CYS A 703 -5.52 -21.98 -12.45
C CYS A 703 -4.45 -20.97 -12.91
N SER A 704 -3.64 -20.47 -11.97
CA SER A 704 -2.35 -19.83 -12.29
C SER A 704 -1.25 -20.86 -12.12
N VAL A 705 -0.40 -21.05 -13.12
CA VAL A 705 0.65 -22.09 -13.12
C VAL A 705 1.93 -21.61 -13.79
N THR A 706 3.06 -21.99 -13.20
CA THR A 706 4.40 -21.88 -13.80
C THR A 706 5.08 -23.24 -13.72
N TRP A 707 5.69 -23.69 -14.81
CA TRP A 707 6.48 -24.93 -14.84
C TRP A 707 7.74 -24.74 -15.68
N GLY A 708 8.77 -25.52 -15.38
CA GLY A 708 10.09 -25.31 -15.97
C GLY A 708 11.13 -26.28 -15.43
N TYR A 709 12.29 -26.27 -16.06
CA TYR A 709 13.43 -27.03 -15.57
C TYR A 709 14.05 -26.35 -14.34
N SER A 710 14.67 -27.15 -13.47
CA SER A 710 15.05 -26.73 -12.13
C SER A 710 16.17 -27.59 -11.53
N GLY A 711 16.81 -27.09 -10.48
CA GLY A 711 17.97 -27.70 -9.83
C GLY A 711 19.31 -27.31 -10.47
N VAL A 712 20.37 -28.01 -10.04
CA VAL A 712 21.68 -27.94 -10.69
C VAL A 712 21.59 -28.70 -12.01
N GLU A 713 22.05 -28.07 -13.10
CA GLU A 713 22.01 -28.64 -14.46
C GLU A 713 20.59 -29.03 -14.93
N ASP A 714 19.53 -28.29 -14.55
CA ASP A 714 18.16 -28.51 -15.06
C ASP A 714 17.59 -29.94 -14.87
N LYS A 715 18.13 -30.68 -13.89
CA LYS A 715 17.85 -32.10 -13.60
C LYS A 715 16.44 -32.41 -13.08
N TYR A 716 15.61 -31.40 -12.84
CA TYR A 716 14.24 -31.54 -12.36
C TYR A 716 13.24 -30.83 -13.26
N ILE A 717 12.03 -31.36 -13.38
CA ILE A 717 10.85 -30.65 -13.88
C ILE A 717 10.05 -30.21 -12.66
N THR A 718 9.95 -28.91 -12.40
CA THR A 718 9.16 -28.35 -11.28
C THR A 718 7.88 -27.69 -11.80
N ILE A 719 6.83 -27.71 -10.99
CA ILE A 719 5.55 -27.03 -11.24
C ILE A 719 5.16 -26.27 -9.96
N SER A 720 4.83 -24.99 -10.10
CA SER A 720 4.14 -24.18 -9.09
C SER A 720 2.74 -23.85 -9.58
N ILE A 721 1.71 -24.00 -8.74
CA ILE A 721 0.30 -23.78 -9.11
C ILE A 721 -0.51 -23.18 -7.95
N SER A 722 -1.49 -22.32 -8.26
CA SER A 722 -2.44 -21.75 -7.30
C SER A 722 -3.86 -21.59 -7.87
N ASP A 723 -4.84 -21.37 -6.98
CA ASP A 723 -6.19 -20.90 -7.31
C ASP A 723 -6.36 -19.40 -6.94
N PRO A 724 -6.28 -18.48 -7.92
CA PRO A 724 -6.53 -17.05 -7.68
C PRO A 724 -7.99 -16.70 -7.34
N THR A 725 -8.94 -17.63 -7.48
CA THR A 725 -10.34 -17.40 -7.06
C THR A 725 -10.54 -17.61 -5.56
N GLN A 726 -9.76 -18.52 -4.96
CA GLN A 726 -9.99 -19.03 -3.60
C GLN A 726 -11.41 -19.59 -3.42
N LYS A 727 -11.92 -20.27 -4.47
CA LYS A 727 -13.26 -20.88 -4.53
C LYS A 727 -13.25 -22.32 -5.04
N ALA A 728 -12.16 -22.78 -5.66
CA ALA A 728 -12.02 -24.18 -6.00
C ALA A 728 -11.76 -25.01 -4.73
N THR A 729 -12.25 -26.25 -4.71
CA THR A 729 -11.82 -27.24 -3.69
C THR A 729 -10.62 -28.06 -4.18
N ARG A 730 -10.52 -28.25 -5.50
CA ARG A 730 -9.39 -28.90 -6.15
C ARG A 730 -9.04 -28.23 -7.48
N LEU A 731 -7.76 -28.27 -7.84
CA LEU A 731 -7.26 -28.04 -9.20
C LEU A 731 -6.84 -29.38 -9.80
N VAL A 732 -6.95 -29.51 -11.13
CA VAL A 732 -6.53 -30.71 -11.86
C VAL A 732 -5.74 -30.31 -13.10
N LEU A 733 -4.49 -30.75 -13.15
CA LEU A 733 -3.64 -30.75 -14.34
C LEU A 733 -3.44 -32.17 -14.86
N PHE A 734 -3.12 -32.27 -16.15
CA PHE A 734 -2.51 -33.44 -16.76
C PHE A 734 -1.23 -32.99 -17.46
N LEU A 735 -0.11 -33.64 -17.16
CA LEU A 735 1.19 -33.42 -17.80
C LEU A 735 1.57 -34.69 -18.54
N ASP A 736 1.82 -34.56 -19.85
CA ASP A 736 2.15 -35.64 -20.79
C ASP A 736 3.53 -35.37 -21.42
N ASP A 737 4.55 -35.29 -20.56
CA ASP A 737 5.91 -34.83 -20.87
C ASP A 737 6.88 -36.02 -20.92
N PRO A 738 7.50 -36.32 -22.08
CA PRO A 738 8.35 -37.49 -22.23
C PRO A 738 9.66 -37.44 -21.42
N ASP A 739 10.04 -36.28 -20.88
CA ASP A 739 11.23 -36.12 -20.02
C ASP A 739 10.92 -36.34 -18.53
N ILE A 740 9.67 -36.62 -18.13
CA ILE A 740 9.26 -36.77 -16.71
C ILE A 740 9.63 -38.13 -16.08
N GLY A 741 10.33 -38.07 -14.95
CA GLY A 741 10.77 -39.21 -14.13
C GLY A 741 10.00 -39.39 -12.83
N GLY A 742 10.68 -39.92 -11.80
CA GLY A 742 10.09 -40.09 -10.47
C GLY A 742 9.72 -38.77 -9.80
N MET A 743 8.75 -38.79 -8.87
CA MET A 743 8.48 -37.65 -8.00
C MET A 743 9.61 -37.51 -6.97
N VAL A 744 10.17 -36.30 -6.87
CA VAL A 744 11.27 -35.95 -5.96
C VAL A 744 10.73 -35.35 -4.66
N GLU A 745 9.82 -34.39 -4.80
CA GLU A 745 9.18 -33.66 -3.71
C GLU A 745 7.82 -33.13 -4.16
N LYS A 746 6.91 -32.92 -3.21
CA LYS A 746 5.61 -32.27 -3.42
C LYS A 746 5.09 -31.70 -2.11
N ASP A 747 4.22 -30.69 -2.18
CA ASP A 747 3.39 -30.32 -1.04
C ASP A 747 2.36 -31.41 -0.68
N ASP A 748 1.92 -31.44 0.59
CA ASP A 748 0.94 -32.41 1.09
C ASP A 748 -0.43 -32.31 0.40
N SER A 749 -0.80 -31.11 -0.07
CA SER A 749 -2.01 -30.82 -0.85
C SER A 749 -2.06 -31.56 -2.20
N ILE A 750 -0.93 -32.01 -2.74
CA ILE A 750 -0.82 -32.58 -4.07
C ILE A 750 -0.99 -34.10 -4.02
N VAL A 751 -1.90 -34.61 -4.86
CA VAL A 751 -2.10 -36.05 -5.12
C VAL A 751 -1.74 -36.33 -6.57
N LEU A 752 -0.84 -37.28 -6.78
CA LEU A 752 -0.35 -37.68 -8.10
C LEU A 752 -0.99 -39.01 -8.52
N ARG A 753 -1.41 -39.10 -9.78
CA ARG A 753 -1.83 -40.33 -10.43
C ARG A 753 -1.14 -40.47 -11.78
N TRP A 754 -0.18 -41.37 -11.86
CA TRP A 754 0.50 -41.78 -13.09
C TRP A 754 -0.44 -42.46 -14.08
N GLY A 755 0.02 -42.63 -15.33
CA GLY A 755 -0.60 -43.45 -16.37
C GLY A 755 -0.69 -44.95 -16.03
N ARG A 756 -0.67 -45.84 -17.02
CA ARG A 756 -0.60 -47.28 -16.73
C ARG A 756 0.77 -47.63 -16.14
N VAL A 757 0.81 -48.70 -15.35
CA VAL A 757 2.07 -49.19 -14.75
C VAL A 757 3.03 -49.60 -15.87
N GLY A 758 4.10 -48.81 -16.06
CA GLY A 758 5.07 -48.95 -17.15
C GLY A 758 5.07 -47.80 -18.17
N GLU A 759 4.08 -46.91 -18.15
CA GLU A 759 4.03 -45.71 -19.00
C GLU A 759 4.70 -44.52 -18.30
N THR A 760 6.03 -44.38 -18.46
CA THR A 760 6.74 -43.12 -18.17
C THR A 760 6.30 -42.06 -19.18
N GLY A 761 6.00 -40.85 -18.72
CA GLY A 761 5.59 -39.72 -19.57
C GLY A 761 4.34 -38.99 -19.08
N SER A 762 3.38 -39.68 -18.46
CA SER A 762 2.06 -39.08 -18.14
C SER A 762 1.67 -39.12 -16.66
N VAL A 763 1.23 -37.98 -16.13
CA VAL A 763 0.74 -37.82 -14.75
C VAL A 763 -0.44 -36.85 -14.66
N THR A 764 -1.52 -37.29 -14.01
CA THR A 764 -2.56 -36.40 -13.49
C THR A 764 -2.12 -35.85 -12.13
N ILE A 765 -2.14 -34.53 -12.00
CA ILE A 765 -1.77 -33.80 -10.78
C ILE A 765 -3.04 -33.16 -10.24
N THR A 766 -3.52 -33.64 -9.10
CA THR A 766 -4.65 -33.03 -8.38
C THR A 766 -4.12 -32.26 -7.18
N VAL A 767 -4.49 -30.99 -7.05
CA VAL A 767 -4.09 -30.15 -5.90
C VAL A 767 -5.34 -29.83 -5.10
N ASN A 768 -5.40 -30.26 -3.84
CA ASN A 768 -6.45 -29.86 -2.92
C ASN A 768 -6.19 -28.41 -2.50
N VAL A 769 -7.09 -27.49 -2.86
CA VAL A 769 -6.91 -26.04 -2.67
C VAL A 769 -7.97 -25.41 -1.76
N GLU A 770 -8.96 -26.18 -1.31
CA GLU A 770 -9.90 -25.82 -0.23
C GLU A 770 -9.14 -25.34 1.02
N GLU A 771 -9.52 -24.19 1.58
CA GLU A 771 -8.87 -23.53 2.72
C GLU A 771 -7.37 -23.19 2.53
N THR A 772 -6.80 -23.35 1.33
CA THR A 772 -5.39 -23.00 1.04
C THR A 772 -5.18 -21.53 0.65
N HIS A 773 -6.24 -20.73 0.67
CA HIS A 773 -6.21 -19.27 0.57
C HIS A 773 -5.42 -18.71 -0.63
N GLY A 774 -5.44 -19.42 -1.77
CA GLY A 774 -4.75 -19.01 -2.99
C GLY A 774 -3.23 -19.05 -2.92
N ARG A 775 -2.65 -19.75 -1.92
CA ARG A 775 -1.21 -19.97 -1.84
C ARG A 775 -0.69 -20.76 -3.06
N THR A 776 0.61 -20.62 -3.32
CA THR A 776 1.31 -21.50 -4.27
C THR A 776 1.51 -22.88 -3.65
N HIS A 777 1.26 -23.93 -4.45
CA HIS A 777 1.61 -25.32 -4.17
C HIS A 777 2.61 -25.81 -5.20
N ARG A 778 3.60 -26.63 -4.81
CA ARG A 778 4.69 -27.08 -5.69
C ARG A 778 4.90 -28.58 -5.71
N VAL A 779 5.33 -29.09 -6.86
CA VAL A 779 5.81 -30.47 -7.09
C VAL A 779 7.03 -30.45 -8.00
N SER A 780 8.02 -31.30 -7.71
CA SER A 780 9.21 -31.50 -8.55
C SER A 780 9.36 -32.98 -8.90
N PHE A 781 9.72 -33.25 -10.15
CA PHE A 781 9.99 -34.56 -10.71
C PHE A 781 11.44 -34.64 -11.20
N GLU A 782 12.02 -35.85 -11.24
CA GLU A 782 13.28 -36.11 -11.92
C GLU A 782 13.12 -35.86 -13.43
N ARG A 783 14.18 -35.40 -14.09
CA ARG A 783 14.24 -35.34 -15.56
C ARG A 783 15.00 -36.57 -16.09
N ILE A 784 14.32 -37.46 -16.81
CA ILE A 784 14.89 -38.75 -17.27
C ILE A 784 15.66 -38.67 -18.60
N SER A 785 15.62 -37.52 -19.26
CA SER A 785 16.21 -37.32 -20.59
C SER A 785 16.72 -35.89 -20.74
N TRP A 786 17.81 -35.72 -21.48
CA TRP A 786 18.45 -34.43 -21.73
C TRP A 786 18.07 -33.86 -23.12
N ARG A 787 16.89 -34.22 -23.63
CA ARG A 787 16.49 -33.95 -25.02
C ARG A 787 15.88 -32.56 -25.17
N GLY A 788 16.74 -31.57 -25.29
CA GLY A 788 16.39 -30.20 -25.69
C GLY A 788 16.03 -29.27 -24.53
N THR A 789 15.78 -28.02 -24.88
CA THR A 789 15.20 -26.99 -24.02
C THR A 789 13.67 -27.04 -24.12
N LEU A 790 12.94 -26.30 -23.27
CA LEU A 790 11.48 -26.17 -23.46
C LEU A 790 11.11 -25.33 -24.70
N GLU A 791 12.09 -24.77 -25.41
CA GLU A 791 11.92 -23.94 -26.62
C GLU A 791 11.44 -24.78 -27.82
N ASP A 792 11.80 -26.07 -27.87
CA ASP A 792 11.40 -27.05 -28.88
C ASP A 792 9.94 -27.55 -28.74
N LEU A 793 9.19 -27.09 -27.73
CA LEU A 793 7.83 -27.57 -27.47
C LEU A 793 6.86 -27.27 -28.64
N PRO A 794 5.95 -28.21 -28.98
CA PRO A 794 4.95 -27.99 -30.03
C PRO A 794 3.81 -27.09 -29.54
N TRP A 795 4.01 -25.77 -29.57
CA TRP A 795 2.99 -24.75 -29.31
C TRP A 795 1.88 -24.81 -30.38
N ARG A 796 0.86 -25.65 -30.19
CA ARG A 796 -0.22 -25.88 -31.18
C ARG A 796 -1.38 -24.86 -31.10
N PRO A 797 -1.54 -23.96 -32.09
CA PRO A 797 -2.85 -23.41 -32.44
C PRO A 797 -3.56 -24.36 -33.43
N GLN A 798 -4.15 -25.47 -32.95
CA GLN A 798 -4.95 -26.35 -33.82
C GLN A 798 -6.34 -25.74 -34.12
N ILE A 799 -6.38 -24.82 -35.09
CA ILE A 799 -7.61 -24.39 -35.74
C ILE A 799 -8.00 -25.41 -36.81
N GLU A 800 -8.62 -26.52 -36.42
CA GLU A 800 -9.47 -27.27 -37.38
C GLU A 800 -10.60 -28.14 -36.77
N GLU A 801 -11.33 -27.66 -35.74
CA GLU A 801 -12.60 -28.33 -35.35
C GLU A 801 -13.73 -27.39 -34.88
N ILE A 802 -13.94 -26.26 -35.56
CA ILE A 802 -15.14 -25.40 -35.38
C ILE A 802 -15.96 -25.33 -36.69
N LYS A 803 -16.33 -26.50 -37.23
CA LYS A 803 -17.31 -26.61 -38.34
C LYS A 803 -18.37 -27.71 -38.20
N ASN A 804 -18.13 -28.75 -37.38
CA ASN A 804 -19.03 -29.90 -37.26
C ASN A 804 -19.84 -29.97 -35.94
N ALA A 805 -19.96 -28.85 -35.21
CA ALA A 805 -20.73 -28.75 -33.97
C ALA A 805 -22.18 -28.23 -34.19
N THR A 806 -22.78 -28.51 -35.35
CA THR A 806 -24.06 -27.89 -35.76
C THR A 806 -25.13 -28.90 -36.22
N SER A 807 -25.01 -30.19 -35.85
CA SER A 807 -25.94 -31.23 -36.35
C SER A 807 -26.18 -32.45 -35.42
N THR A 808 -26.42 -32.25 -34.12
CA THR A 808 -27.08 -33.27 -33.27
C THR A 808 -27.80 -32.64 -32.06
N ILE A 809 -28.99 -32.09 -32.28
CA ILE A 809 -29.99 -31.89 -31.20
C ILE A 809 -31.00 -33.03 -31.35
N SER A 810 -30.81 -34.11 -30.60
CA SER A 810 -31.79 -35.20 -30.50
C SER A 810 -32.98 -34.74 -29.67
N THR A 811 -34.14 -34.56 -30.31
CA THR A 811 -35.38 -34.19 -29.61
C THR A 811 -35.90 -35.31 -28.73
N THR A 812 -36.19 -35.01 -27.46
CA THR A 812 -37.11 -35.80 -26.63
C THR A 812 -38.09 -34.84 -25.95
N THR A 813 -39.29 -34.75 -26.49
CA THR A 813 -40.29 -33.75 -26.08
C THR A 813 -41.21 -34.29 -24.97
N SER A 814 -41.41 -33.52 -23.90
CA SER A 814 -42.54 -33.71 -22.97
C SER A 814 -43.42 -32.46 -22.96
N LEU A 815 -44.57 -32.52 -23.64
CA LEU A 815 -45.54 -31.42 -23.67
C LEU A 815 -46.21 -31.25 -22.30
N ARG A 816 -46.35 -30.00 -21.85
CA ARG A 816 -47.63 -29.49 -21.32
C ARG A 816 -47.91 -28.11 -21.90
N LEU A 817 -49.18 -27.86 -22.22
CA LEU A 817 -49.67 -26.57 -22.73
C LEU A 817 -49.79 -25.56 -21.58
N TRP A 818 -49.98 -24.27 -21.89
CA TRP A 818 -51.21 -23.52 -21.58
C TRP A 818 -51.23 -22.20 -22.41
N GLN A 819 -52.28 -21.38 -22.27
CA GLN A 819 -52.75 -20.46 -23.34
C GLN A 819 -52.25 -19.01 -23.26
N ARG A 820 -52.38 -18.25 -24.37
CA ARG A 820 -52.24 -16.78 -24.45
C ARG A 820 -53.46 -16.06 -23.83
N PRO A 821 -53.39 -14.74 -23.60
CA PRO A 821 -54.00 -13.80 -24.57
C PRO A 821 -53.07 -12.65 -25.04
N HIS A 822 -53.63 -11.77 -25.89
CA HIS A 822 -53.05 -10.59 -26.55
C HIS A 822 -53.74 -9.30 -26.01
N PRO A 823 -53.22 -8.05 -26.19
CA PRO A 823 -53.23 -7.36 -27.49
C PRO A 823 -52.06 -6.37 -27.82
N ARG A 824 -52.21 -5.72 -28.98
CA ARG A 824 -51.38 -4.70 -29.70
C ARG A 824 -51.79 -3.25 -29.33
N PRO A 825 -51.31 -2.13 -29.97
CA PRO A 825 -50.38 -1.91 -31.10
C PRO A 825 -49.17 -0.98 -30.71
N THR A 826 -48.37 -0.26 -31.54
CA THR A 826 -48.28 0.16 -32.98
C THR A 826 -46.75 0.46 -33.26
N VAL A 827 -46.12 0.83 -34.40
CA VAL A 827 -46.42 1.26 -35.81
C VAL A 827 -45.29 0.71 -36.74
N SER A 828 -45.26 1.09 -38.03
CA SER A 828 -44.20 0.88 -39.05
C SER A 828 -43.40 2.19 -39.33
N LEU A 829 -42.25 2.23 -40.03
CA LEU A 829 -42.12 2.16 -41.51
C LEU A 829 -40.66 2.08 -42.07
N THR A 830 -40.46 1.18 -43.05
CA THR A 830 -39.59 1.23 -44.27
C THR A 830 -38.05 1.37 -44.28
N GLN A 831 -37.48 0.83 -45.37
CA GLN A 831 -36.08 0.81 -45.85
C GLN A 831 -35.82 2.04 -46.81
N SER A 832 -34.72 2.24 -47.59
CA SER A 832 -33.69 1.35 -48.19
C SER A 832 -32.45 2.08 -48.79
N SER A 833 -31.39 1.30 -49.08
CA SER A 833 -30.41 1.39 -50.22
C SER A 833 -29.69 2.70 -50.66
N LYS A 834 -28.35 2.76 -50.45
CA LYS A 834 -27.21 2.66 -51.44
C LYS A 834 -27.43 3.01 -52.94
N PRO A 835 -26.35 3.25 -53.76
CA PRO A 835 -25.00 3.85 -53.53
C PRO A 835 -24.48 4.72 -54.75
N VAL A 836 -23.16 5.06 -54.83
CA VAL A 836 -22.24 5.09 -56.03
C VAL A 836 -21.08 6.13 -55.94
N HIS A 837 -19.96 5.84 -56.64
CA HIS A 837 -18.63 6.51 -56.83
C HIS A 837 -18.62 8.02 -57.22
N THR A 838 -17.49 8.76 -57.42
CA THR A 838 -16.05 8.53 -57.76
C THR A 838 -15.13 9.57 -57.07
N ALA A 839 -13.96 9.23 -56.50
CA ALA A 839 -12.60 9.05 -57.10
C ALA A 839 -11.83 10.34 -57.52
N GLY A 840 -10.61 10.54 -56.99
CA GLY A 840 -9.66 11.59 -57.40
C GLY A 840 -8.42 11.77 -56.49
N LYS A 841 -7.20 11.67 -57.04
CA LYS A 841 -5.88 12.02 -56.45
C LYS A 841 -5.03 12.78 -57.53
N PRO A 842 -3.73 13.09 -57.35
CA PRO A 842 -3.18 14.20 -56.56
C PRO A 842 -2.27 15.14 -57.40
N GLY A 843 -1.72 16.22 -56.81
CA GLY A 843 -0.68 17.06 -57.47
C GLY A 843 0.07 17.99 -56.50
N PRO A 844 1.34 18.41 -56.79
CA PRO A 844 2.30 18.65 -55.70
C PRO A 844 3.08 19.99 -55.68
N ALA A 845 3.62 20.29 -54.49
CA ALA A 845 4.91 20.92 -54.17
C ALA A 845 5.31 22.32 -54.72
N LYS A 846 5.79 23.18 -53.80
CA LYS A 846 7.12 23.82 -53.86
C LYS A 846 7.51 24.44 -52.51
N ALA A 847 8.82 24.65 -52.31
CA ALA A 847 9.40 25.18 -51.07
C ALA A 847 10.28 26.41 -51.35
N VAL A 848 10.41 27.31 -50.35
CA VAL A 848 11.39 28.41 -50.33
C VAL A 848 11.85 28.65 -48.88
N PHE A 849 13.17 28.62 -48.65
CA PHE A 849 13.83 29.29 -47.52
C PHE A 849 14.44 30.62 -48.02
N PRO A 850 14.69 31.60 -47.14
CA PRO A 850 16.10 31.90 -46.89
C PRO A 850 16.47 32.21 -45.42
N THR A 851 17.77 32.17 -45.16
CA THR A 851 18.46 32.36 -43.88
C THR A 851 18.77 33.83 -43.55
N ALA A 852 18.80 34.21 -42.28
CA ALA A 852 19.67 35.29 -41.78
C ALA A 852 19.95 35.19 -40.26
N THR A 853 21.23 35.26 -39.89
CA THR A 853 21.75 35.48 -38.53
C THR A 853 22.86 36.54 -38.61
N PRO A 854 23.52 36.95 -37.50
CA PRO A 854 22.99 37.40 -36.21
C PRO A 854 23.46 38.83 -35.88
N LYS A 855 23.05 39.40 -34.73
CA LYS A 855 23.88 40.37 -33.99
C LYS A 855 23.44 40.53 -32.53
N ALA A 856 24.41 40.73 -31.65
CA ALA A 856 24.21 40.90 -30.21
C ALA A 856 24.22 42.38 -29.80
N ASN A 857 23.68 42.70 -28.62
CA ASN A 857 24.19 43.84 -27.84
C ASN A 857 23.93 43.69 -26.33
N LYS A 858 24.89 44.15 -25.52
CA LYS A 858 24.75 44.31 -24.07
C LYS A 858 24.30 45.73 -23.75
N LYS A 859 23.49 45.94 -22.70
CA LYS A 859 23.74 46.95 -21.65
C LYS A 859 22.78 46.85 -20.46
N GLN A 860 23.23 47.37 -19.32
CA GLN A 860 22.51 47.44 -18.05
C GLN A 860 21.72 48.76 -17.94
N ASN A 861 20.65 48.81 -17.14
CA ASN A 861 20.56 49.81 -16.05
C ASN A 861 19.40 49.59 -15.05
N LYS A 862 19.79 49.64 -13.76
CA LYS A 862 19.18 50.27 -12.57
C LYS A 862 17.65 50.52 -12.50
N SER A 863 17.05 50.08 -11.39
CA SER A 863 15.71 50.42 -10.88
C SER A 863 15.62 51.85 -10.29
N PRO A 864 14.39 52.38 -10.10
CA PRO A 864 13.90 52.69 -8.75
C PRO A 864 12.43 52.25 -8.48
N PRO A 865 11.87 52.35 -7.24
CA PRO A 865 10.69 51.59 -6.81
C PRO A 865 9.48 52.40 -6.26
N LYS A 866 8.45 51.67 -5.78
CA LYS A 866 7.30 52.09 -4.89
C LYS A 866 6.11 52.80 -5.61
N PRO A 867 4.87 52.85 -5.03
CA PRO A 867 4.51 52.76 -3.59
C PRO A 867 3.38 51.78 -3.16
N LYS A 868 3.14 51.74 -1.83
CA LYS A 868 2.00 51.08 -1.15
C LYS A 868 0.84 52.06 -0.90
N PRO A 869 -0.42 51.61 -0.78
CA PRO A 869 -1.49 52.34 -0.07
C PRO A 869 -1.41 52.15 1.46
N LYS A 870 -2.10 53.03 2.22
CA LYS A 870 -2.40 52.91 3.66
C LYS A 870 -3.88 53.28 3.93
N PRO A 871 -4.50 52.85 5.05
CA PRO A 871 -5.95 52.90 5.24
C PRO A 871 -6.49 54.23 5.80
N LYS A 872 -7.82 54.39 5.78
CA LYS A 872 -8.61 55.48 6.42
C LYS A 872 -10.01 54.95 6.84
N PRO A 873 -10.81 55.67 7.67
CA PRO A 873 -11.12 55.17 9.01
C PRO A 873 -12.62 54.94 9.29
N ALA A 874 -12.93 54.57 10.54
CA ALA A 874 -14.26 54.25 11.04
C ALA A 874 -15.14 55.46 11.43
N SER A 875 -16.43 55.20 11.63
CA SER A 875 -17.37 56.05 12.38
C SER A 875 -18.32 55.20 13.23
N SER A 876 -18.78 55.78 14.35
CA SER A 876 -19.80 55.23 15.27
C SER A 876 -21.22 55.29 14.64
N ALA A 877 -22.33 54.82 15.23
CA ALA A 877 -22.70 54.77 16.65
C ALA A 877 -23.94 53.90 16.99
N THR A 878 -24.16 53.70 18.30
CA THR A 878 -25.46 53.51 19.03
C THR A 878 -26.61 52.67 18.44
N GLY A 879 -27.11 51.68 19.20
CA GLY A 879 -28.40 51.02 18.91
C GLY A 879 -28.88 50.01 19.97
N THR A 880 -29.44 50.48 21.09
CA THR A 880 -29.91 49.61 22.20
C THR A 880 -31.29 48.96 22.01
N LYS A 881 -31.47 47.82 22.72
CA LYS A 881 -32.70 47.27 23.34
C LYS A 881 -33.63 46.30 22.56
N ASN A 882 -33.69 45.11 23.15
CA ASN A 882 -34.88 44.33 23.54
C ASN A 882 -35.67 43.47 22.53
N LYS A 883 -35.85 42.19 22.93
CA LYS A 883 -37.10 41.42 23.06
C LYS A 883 -38.08 41.48 21.87
N ASN A 884 -38.50 40.34 21.31
CA ASN A 884 -39.33 39.40 22.06
C ASN A 884 -39.46 37.99 21.44
N ASN A 885 -39.87 37.02 22.29
CA ASN A 885 -40.93 36.01 22.07
C ASN A 885 -41.43 35.73 20.63
N ARG A 886 -41.70 34.49 20.19
CA ARG A 886 -42.19 33.26 20.88
C ARG A 886 -41.70 32.00 20.09
N LYS A 887 -41.63 30.77 20.65
CA LYS A 887 -42.69 29.72 20.67
C LYS A 887 -43.54 29.64 19.38
N GLN A 888 -43.93 28.48 18.83
CA GLN A 888 -43.87 27.09 19.29
C GLN A 888 -44.17 26.15 18.11
N ASN A 889 -43.63 24.92 18.07
CA ASN A 889 -44.43 23.68 18.14
C ASN A 889 -43.60 22.38 18.01
N HIS A 890 -44.12 21.31 18.61
CA HIS A 890 -43.61 19.93 18.48
C HIS A 890 -44.22 19.23 17.27
N LYS A 891 -43.50 18.27 16.69
CA LYS A 891 -43.82 16.81 16.63
C LYS A 891 -42.81 16.13 15.68
N SER A 892 -41.86 15.33 16.16
CA SER A 892 -41.98 13.96 16.68
C SER A 892 -42.01 12.88 15.58
N SER A 893 -40.80 12.52 15.13
CA SER A 893 -40.38 11.20 14.62
C SER A 893 -38.94 11.00 15.06
#